data_AF-A0A3Q7ETE1-F1
#
_entry.id   AF-A0A3Q7ETE1-F1
#
_cell.length_a   1.000
_cell.length_b   1.000
_cell.length_c   1.000
_cell.angle_alpha   90.00
_cell.angle_beta   90.00
_cell.angle_gamma   90.00
#
_symmetry.space_group_name_H-M   'P 1'
#
loop_
_entity.id
_entity.type
_entity.pdbx_description
1 polymer ?
#
loop_
_entity_poly.entity_id
_entity_poly.type
_entity_poly.pdbx_seq_one_letter_code
_entity_poly.pdbx_strand_id
1 'polypeptide(L)'
;MRYCRALSKFKFPPLKMLCELHHHHFFFTTQSINQQHQTTLPTIVYFSPKRRRSFTIFSAPHPHQQPHLKNQETDPNTTITSNDEKVVTRKHNSKSSAVLLRYLKQEEYQELLPGSDEPEKQDCAVLEEDKEKVLEMSLIRKRTPQFPGSLYVQSPTDADVNTSLPPISSLFHSKKGSGFDDDEMLIKALEIRRKVTVEIFKEAMRKGRFSITYSTNLVSELPDFIDYVMIQAASMKQMPEFLGSSFNVRARYFIDDSGVVPIVRWLKHNELSYPHIANLICKSRGDLESIRRLAKWLKSIHVKGRFIGLVMIRAKGNVLGRSLEELDEIVGYLEYKGVKRDWIGYIVGRCPEILSFSMEELESRTNFYFDMGMDAKDFGTMVFDYPKVLGYFSMEEMNQKVAYLKEFGLSNEDVGRLLAFKPHLMGCGIEEKFKPLVKYFYYLGISKDGMRKILVTRPVLFCVDFETTIVPKVQFLRDIGVQQDAVGNMLVRFPRLLTFSLYKKIRPVVIFLLTKAGVSQRNIGKVIALGPELLGCSIANKLDHNVKYFLSLGITLRQLGEMVADFPMLLAYNIDILRPKYRYLRRMMVRPLQDLIEFPRFFSYSLDDRIIPRHKIMVENRVNFKLRYMLASTDDEFKQKVQVAIERRLRFESGVTYDKQEQTEIDGSIEKLAFDFQTTEILEENTHLCSDDRDLPTQHIQNFV
;
A
#
# COMPACT_ATOMS: atom_id res chain seq x y z
N MET A 1 37.84 -12.07 -11.18
CA MET A 1 37.51 -11.06 -12.23
C MET A 1 37.11 -11.64 -13.60
N ARG A 2 37.42 -12.91 -13.94
CA ARG A 2 36.89 -13.55 -15.18
C ARG A 2 35.48 -14.17 -15.06
N TYR A 3 34.92 -14.30 -13.85
CA TYR A 3 33.58 -14.87 -13.61
C TYR A 3 32.44 -13.83 -13.60
N CYS A 4 32.72 -12.54 -13.40
CA CYS A 4 31.68 -11.50 -13.42
C CYS A 4 31.24 -11.08 -14.84
N ARG A 5 32.00 -11.44 -15.89
CA ARG A 5 31.66 -11.16 -17.30
C ARG A 5 30.77 -12.22 -17.95
N ALA A 6 30.58 -13.39 -17.33
CA ALA A 6 29.71 -14.44 -17.87
C ALA A 6 28.21 -14.19 -17.59
N LEU A 7 27.89 -13.39 -16.56
CA LEU A 7 26.50 -13.05 -16.20
C LEU A 7 25.99 -11.75 -16.87
N SER A 8 26.87 -10.97 -17.52
CA SER A 8 26.50 -9.73 -18.21
C SER A 8 26.17 -9.91 -19.70
N LYS A 9 26.11 -11.14 -20.21
CA LYS A 9 25.82 -11.45 -21.63
C LYS A 9 24.41 -11.99 -21.90
N PHE A 10 23.53 -12.06 -20.91
CA PHE A 10 22.11 -12.34 -21.16
C PHE A 10 21.39 -11.05 -21.55
N LYS A 11 21.42 -10.70 -22.85
CA LYS A 11 20.42 -9.83 -23.48
C LYS A 11 19.12 -10.62 -23.55
N PHE A 12 18.10 -10.17 -22.82
CA PHE A 12 16.74 -10.68 -22.92
C PHE A 12 16.17 -10.36 -24.32
N PRO A 13 15.57 -11.31 -25.04
CA PRO A 13 14.74 -10.98 -26.19
C PRO A 13 13.47 -10.25 -25.73
N PRO A 14 12.90 -9.35 -26.55
CA PRO A 14 11.66 -8.65 -26.20
C PRO A 14 10.49 -9.63 -26.16
N LEU A 15 9.56 -9.37 -25.22
CA LEU A 15 8.25 -10.02 -25.16
C LEU A 15 7.52 -9.86 -26.50
N LYS A 16 7.43 -10.94 -27.28
CA LYS A 16 6.39 -11.16 -28.28
C LYS A 16 6.43 -12.63 -28.70
N MET A 17 5.49 -13.40 -28.15
CA MET A 17 4.79 -14.53 -28.77
C MET A 17 4.26 -15.44 -27.67
N LEU A 18 2.98 -15.27 -27.36
CA LEU A 18 2.03 -16.31 -26.96
C LEU A 18 0.64 -15.67 -26.98
N CYS A 19 0.20 -15.34 -28.20
CA CYS A 19 -1.20 -15.09 -28.55
C CYS A 19 -1.39 -15.74 -29.91
N GLU A 20 -1.83 -17.00 -29.90
CA GLU A 20 -2.48 -17.64 -31.06
C GLU A 20 -3.08 -18.96 -30.58
N LEU A 21 -4.35 -18.88 -30.18
CA LEU A 21 -5.38 -19.91 -30.37
C LEU A 21 -6.64 -19.43 -29.65
N HIS A 22 -7.48 -18.69 -30.38
CA HIS A 22 -8.94 -18.76 -30.43
C HIS A 22 -9.46 -17.48 -31.10
N HIS A 23 -9.65 -17.55 -32.42
CA HIS A 23 -10.57 -16.68 -33.15
C HIS A 23 -11.96 -17.30 -33.05
N HIS A 24 -12.91 -16.59 -32.44
CA HIS A 24 -14.27 -16.50 -32.97
C HIS A 24 -14.89 -15.16 -32.55
N HIS A 25 -15.11 -14.33 -33.57
CA HIS A 25 -15.97 -13.15 -33.69
C HIS A 25 -16.74 -12.67 -32.45
N PHE A 26 -16.47 -11.43 -32.03
CA PHE A 26 -17.52 -10.42 -31.80
C PHE A 26 -16.93 -9.02 -32.04
N PHE A 27 -17.56 -8.27 -32.95
CA PHE A 27 -17.30 -6.86 -33.24
C PHE A 27 -17.73 -6.00 -32.04
N PHE A 28 -16.95 -4.98 -31.65
CA PHE A 28 -17.45 -3.64 -31.31
C PHE A 28 -16.28 -2.62 -31.19
N THR A 29 -16.35 -1.62 -32.06
CA THR A 29 -15.88 -0.21 -32.01
C THR A 29 -14.78 0.20 -31.01
N THR A 30 -13.67 0.68 -31.57
CA THR A 30 -12.62 1.47 -30.92
C THR A 30 -13.09 2.86 -30.51
N GLN A 31 -13.00 3.20 -29.22
CA GLN A 31 -12.85 4.59 -28.76
C GLN A 31 -11.56 4.73 -27.94
N SER A 32 -10.74 5.68 -28.39
CA SER A 32 -9.43 6.02 -27.86
C SER A 32 -9.57 6.84 -26.58
N ILE A 33 -8.97 6.40 -25.46
CA ILE A 33 -8.80 7.23 -24.27
C ILE A 33 -7.36 7.09 -23.76
N ASN A 34 -6.62 8.18 -23.90
CA ASN A 34 -5.36 8.46 -23.22
C ASN A 34 -5.54 8.38 -21.69
N GLN A 35 -4.78 7.54 -21.00
CA GLN A 35 -4.60 7.66 -19.55
C GLN A 35 -3.12 7.80 -19.20
N GLN A 36 -2.82 8.94 -18.59
CA GLN A 36 -1.54 9.30 -18.01
C GLN A 36 -1.25 8.42 -16.78
N HIS A 37 -0.04 7.88 -16.74
CA HIS A 37 0.52 7.19 -15.57
C HIS A 37 0.67 8.14 -14.38
N GLN A 38 0.00 7.83 -13.25
CA GLN A 38 0.47 8.23 -11.93
C GLN A 38 0.76 6.98 -11.09
N THR A 39 2.05 6.72 -10.93
CA THR A 39 2.63 5.72 -10.02
C THR A 39 2.32 6.08 -8.57
N THR A 40 1.57 5.22 -7.87
CA THR A 40 1.50 5.23 -6.40
C THR A 40 1.99 3.90 -5.85
N LEU A 41 3.08 3.97 -5.09
CA LEU A 41 3.69 2.87 -4.33
C LEU A 41 2.81 2.50 -3.12
N PRO A 42 2.58 1.22 -2.80
CA PRO A 42 2.03 0.83 -1.52
C PRO A 42 3.14 0.61 -0.48
N THR A 43 3.21 1.49 0.51
CA THR A 43 4.02 1.34 1.72
C THR A 43 3.43 0.26 2.63
N ILE A 44 4.12 -0.89 2.73
CA ILE A 44 3.83 -1.94 3.71
C ILE A 44 4.61 -1.61 4.99
N VAL A 45 3.89 -1.18 6.04
CA VAL A 45 4.47 -0.95 7.36
C VAL A 45 4.32 -2.23 8.20
N TYR A 46 5.45 -2.82 8.58
CA TYR A 46 5.52 -3.87 9.59
C TYR A 46 5.60 -3.23 10.98
N PHE A 47 4.66 -3.53 11.88
CA PHE A 47 4.82 -3.25 13.31
C PHE A 47 5.15 -4.55 14.06
N SER A 48 6.21 -4.52 14.86
CA SER A 48 6.50 -5.50 15.92
C SER A 48 6.59 -4.75 17.25
N PRO A 49 6.04 -5.28 18.35
CA PRO A 49 6.00 -4.57 19.62
C PRO A 49 7.30 -4.79 20.41
N LYS A 50 7.93 -3.72 20.90
CA LYS A 50 8.92 -3.82 21.99
C LYS A 50 8.60 -2.86 23.12
N ARG A 51 8.71 -3.45 24.31
CA ARG A 51 8.39 -2.96 25.65
C ARG A 51 9.10 -1.65 26.01
N ARG A 52 8.36 -0.81 26.74
CA ARG A 52 8.84 0.37 27.48
C ARG A 52 9.84 -0.04 28.57
N ARG A 53 10.85 0.80 28.78
CA ARG A 53 11.39 1.12 30.10
C ARG A 53 11.52 2.65 30.21
N SER A 54 10.91 3.16 31.27
CA SER A 54 10.86 4.53 31.78
C SER A 54 12.20 4.99 32.34
N PHE A 55 12.52 6.28 32.25
CA PHE A 55 12.98 7.12 33.36
C PHE A 55 12.73 8.61 33.04
N THR A 56 12.27 9.32 34.07
CA THR A 56 11.92 10.74 34.27
C THR A 56 13.15 11.67 34.12
N ILE A 57 13.07 13.00 33.89
CA ILE A 57 12.73 14.07 34.85
C ILE A 57 12.70 15.44 34.11
N PHE A 58 11.63 16.22 34.39
CA PHE A 58 11.41 17.68 34.57
C PHE A 58 12.08 18.83 33.78
N SER A 59 11.22 19.85 33.57
CA SER A 59 11.39 21.32 33.67
C SER A 59 11.61 22.17 32.41
N ALA A 60 10.53 22.89 32.04
CA ALA A 60 10.53 24.27 31.52
C ALA A 60 10.65 25.27 32.72
N PRO A 61 10.64 26.63 32.60
CA PRO A 61 10.34 27.48 31.43
C PRO A 61 11.17 28.80 31.26
N HIS A 62 10.88 29.50 30.15
CA HIS A 62 10.97 30.95 29.81
C HIS A 62 11.38 32.00 30.89
N PRO A 63 11.95 33.18 30.51
CA PRO A 63 11.10 34.35 30.19
C PRO A 63 11.65 35.44 29.21
N HIS A 64 10.72 36.34 28.88
CA HIS A 64 10.76 37.60 28.14
C HIS A 64 11.76 38.67 28.62
N GLN A 65 12.18 39.61 27.75
CA GLN A 65 11.96 41.08 27.87
C GLN A 65 12.71 41.92 26.79
N GLN A 66 12.04 43.00 26.34
CA GLN A 66 12.51 44.18 25.56
C GLN A 66 13.18 45.24 26.50
N PRO A 67 13.50 46.53 26.14
CA PRO A 67 14.01 47.23 24.92
C PRO A 67 15.11 48.35 25.22
N HIS A 68 15.43 49.17 24.19
CA HIS A 68 16.08 50.54 24.16
C HIS A 68 17.63 50.66 24.20
N LEU A 69 18.34 51.68 23.67
CA LEU A 69 18.28 52.71 22.59
C LEU A 69 19.50 53.66 22.81
N LYS A 70 20.22 54.15 21.77
CA LYS A 70 20.99 55.44 21.59
C LYS A 70 22.23 55.25 20.68
N ASN A 71 22.32 55.89 19.50
CA ASN A 71 22.74 57.28 19.13
C ASN A 71 24.28 57.44 19.08
N GLN A 72 24.96 58.28 18.30
CA GLN A 72 24.77 59.12 17.08
C GLN A 72 26.02 60.06 17.03
N GLU A 73 26.58 60.44 15.86
CA GLU A 73 27.47 61.62 15.60
C GLU A 73 27.64 61.70 14.04
N THR A 74 27.18 62.70 13.23
CA THR A 74 27.43 64.17 13.03
C THR A 74 28.87 64.51 12.58
N ASP A 75 29.25 65.37 11.61
CA ASP A 75 28.66 66.31 10.61
C ASP A 75 29.86 66.80 9.69
N PRO A 76 29.91 68.00 9.03
CA PRO A 76 29.41 68.34 7.68
C PRO A 76 30.42 69.11 6.76
N ASN A 77 30.05 69.44 5.51
CA ASN A 77 30.27 70.76 4.86
C ASN A 77 29.63 70.89 3.46
N THR A 78 29.19 72.12 3.13
CA THR A 78 28.29 72.52 2.03
C THR A 78 28.91 73.66 1.21
N THR A 79 28.85 73.63 -0.15
CA THR A 79 28.61 74.83 -1.01
C THR A 79 28.20 74.48 -2.47
N ILE A 80 26.93 74.77 -2.84
CA ILE A 80 26.34 75.53 -3.99
C ILE A 80 27.18 75.64 -5.32
N THR A 81 26.74 75.47 -6.60
CA THR A 81 25.50 75.75 -7.39
C THR A 81 25.49 74.98 -8.74
N SER A 82 24.30 74.68 -9.32
CA SER A 82 23.86 74.98 -10.73
C SER A 82 22.70 74.09 -11.26
N ASN A 83 22.01 74.59 -12.31
CA ASN A 83 20.60 74.45 -12.72
C ASN A 83 20.11 73.18 -13.45
N ASP A 84 18.76 73.05 -13.40
CA ASP A 84 17.77 72.71 -14.45
C ASP A 84 17.42 71.26 -14.89
N GLU A 85 16.10 71.14 -15.09
CA GLU A 85 15.25 70.00 -15.47
C GLU A 85 15.49 69.42 -16.87
N LYS A 86 15.29 68.09 -17.03
CA LYS A 86 14.40 67.45 -18.03
C LYS A 86 14.47 65.90 -18.06
N VAL A 87 13.29 65.28 -17.88
CA VAL A 87 12.64 64.25 -18.73
C VAL A 87 13.50 63.19 -19.44
N VAL A 88 13.25 61.88 -19.17
CA VAL A 88 13.21 60.78 -20.19
C VAL A 88 12.36 59.54 -19.74
N THR A 89 11.21 59.37 -20.40
CA THR A 89 10.52 58.19 -21.01
C THR A 89 10.54 56.75 -20.44
N ARG A 90 9.37 56.06 -20.48
CA ARG A 90 9.18 54.80 -21.28
C ARG A 90 7.70 54.32 -21.44
N LYS A 91 7.30 54.23 -22.73
CA LYS A 91 6.46 53.27 -23.48
C LYS A 91 5.04 52.88 -23.02
N HIS A 92 4.05 53.50 -23.68
CA HIS A 92 2.64 53.07 -23.77
C HIS A 92 2.41 51.98 -24.84
N ASN A 93 1.43 51.12 -24.58
CA ASN A 93 0.95 49.99 -25.38
C ASN A 93 0.13 50.45 -26.60
N SER A 94 0.46 49.95 -27.80
CA SER A 94 0.09 50.48 -29.12
C SER A 94 -1.14 49.84 -29.77
N LYS A 95 -2.19 49.50 -29.01
CA LYS A 95 -3.41 48.88 -29.57
C LYS A 95 -4.66 49.78 -29.59
N SER A 96 -4.68 50.88 -28.84
CA SER A 96 -5.87 51.73 -28.72
C SER A 96 -5.90 52.93 -29.69
N SER A 97 -4.78 53.28 -30.32
CA SER A 97 -4.69 54.41 -31.25
C SER A 97 -5.06 54.07 -32.71
N ALA A 98 -5.11 52.78 -33.08
CA ALA A 98 -5.43 52.34 -34.44
C ALA A 98 -6.94 52.39 -34.76
N VAL A 99 -7.81 52.34 -33.75
CA VAL A 99 -9.27 52.42 -33.91
C VAL A 99 -9.72 53.87 -34.08
N LEU A 100 -9.10 54.80 -33.36
CA LEU A 100 -9.41 56.23 -33.43
C LEU A 100 -8.99 56.85 -34.77
N LEU A 101 -7.88 56.39 -35.36
CA LEU A 101 -7.39 56.84 -36.67
C LEU A 101 -8.19 56.25 -37.86
N ARG A 102 -9.06 55.25 -37.64
CA ARG A 102 -10.01 54.77 -38.66
C ARG A 102 -11.28 55.62 -38.69
N TYR A 103 -11.75 56.06 -37.52
CA TYR A 103 -12.94 56.91 -37.42
C TYR A 103 -12.69 58.33 -37.94
N LEU A 104 -11.48 58.88 -37.75
CA LEU A 104 -11.13 60.23 -38.20
C LEU A 104 -10.72 60.34 -39.67
N LYS A 105 -10.71 59.23 -40.42
CA LYS A 105 -10.33 59.19 -41.85
C LYS A 105 -11.52 59.08 -42.80
N GLN A 106 -12.74 59.10 -42.25
CA GLN A 106 -13.97 58.80 -42.98
C GLN A 106 -14.83 60.04 -43.31
N GLU A 107 -14.37 61.26 -42.97
CA GLU A 107 -15.17 62.49 -43.11
C GLU A 107 -14.71 63.50 -44.17
N GLU A 108 -13.74 63.19 -45.03
CA GLU A 108 -13.40 64.09 -46.15
C GLU A 108 -13.26 63.30 -47.45
N TYR A 109 -14.28 63.35 -48.32
CA TYR A 109 -14.22 63.62 -49.77
C TYR A 109 -15.61 63.40 -50.43
N GLN A 110 -16.35 64.51 -50.49
CA GLN A 110 -17.07 65.09 -51.63
C GLN A 110 -18.04 64.28 -52.53
N GLU A 111 -19.30 64.74 -52.52
CA GLU A 111 -20.19 65.10 -53.64
C GLU A 111 -19.98 64.48 -55.04
N LEU A 112 -21.07 63.89 -55.58
CA LEU A 112 -21.69 64.20 -56.90
C LEU A 112 -22.94 63.30 -57.12
N LEU A 113 -24.11 63.94 -57.31
CA LEU A 113 -25.37 63.35 -57.85
C LEU A 113 -25.25 63.15 -59.38
N PRO A 114 -26.11 62.38 -60.11
CA PRO A 114 -27.53 62.07 -59.82
C PRO A 114 -28.03 60.62 -60.18
N GLY A 115 -29.26 60.28 -59.75
CA GLY A 115 -30.08 59.23 -60.42
C GLY A 115 -30.92 58.34 -59.49
N SER A 116 -32.24 58.43 -59.65
CA SER A 116 -33.38 57.69 -59.08
C SER A 116 -33.27 56.16 -58.93
N ASP A 117 -33.68 55.60 -57.77
CA ASP A 117 -34.94 54.84 -57.57
C ASP A 117 -35.01 54.14 -56.18
N GLU A 118 -36.17 54.27 -55.53
CA GLU A 118 -36.86 53.58 -54.39
C GLU A 118 -36.11 52.71 -53.30
N PRO A 119 -36.64 52.63 -52.05
CA PRO A 119 -35.88 52.24 -50.87
C PRO A 119 -36.12 50.80 -50.37
N GLU A 120 -35.06 50.06 -50.07
CA GLU A 120 -35.09 48.91 -49.16
C GLU A 120 -34.53 49.30 -47.79
N LYS A 121 -35.36 49.16 -46.75
CA LYS A 121 -35.02 49.35 -45.33
C LYS A 121 -34.20 48.17 -44.84
N GLN A 122 -32.99 48.43 -44.36
CA GLN A 122 -32.16 47.48 -43.64
C GLN A 122 -32.27 47.77 -42.13
N ASP A 123 -32.94 46.88 -41.40
CA ASP A 123 -33.04 46.89 -39.95
C ASP A 123 -31.65 46.65 -39.33
N CYS A 124 -31.15 47.62 -38.55
CA CYS A 124 -29.99 47.42 -37.68
C CYS A 124 -30.50 46.94 -36.32
N ALA A 125 -30.48 45.62 -36.11
CA ALA A 125 -30.82 44.98 -34.85
C ALA A 125 -29.88 45.44 -33.72
N VAL A 126 -30.44 46.09 -32.71
CA VAL A 126 -29.75 46.37 -31.44
C VAL A 126 -29.44 45.02 -30.78
N LEU A 127 -28.17 44.75 -30.52
CA LEU A 127 -27.69 43.51 -29.91
C LEU A 127 -28.24 43.39 -28.48
N GLU A 128 -28.86 42.25 -28.16
CA GLU A 128 -29.42 41.91 -26.84
C GLU A 128 -28.39 42.07 -25.69
N GLU A 129 -27.10 41.96 -25.98
CA GLU A 129 -26.01 42.20 -25.01
C GLU A 129 -25.98 43.63 -24.46
N ASP A 130 -26.47 44.62 -25.22
CA ASP A 130 -26.46 46.03 -24.79
C ASP A 130 -27.64 46.35 -23.87
N LYS A 131 -28.76 45.63 -24.00
CA LYS A 131 -29.89 45.73 -23.06
C LYS A 131 -29.56 45.11 -21.70
N GLU A 132 -28.86 43.97 -21.70
CA GLU A 132 -28.41 43.29 -20.47
C GLU A 132 -27.41 44.12 -19.67
N LYS A 133 -26.44 44.77 -20.35
CA LYS A 133 -25.47 45.67 -19.69
C LYS A 133 -26.11 46.90 -19.07
N VAL A 134 -27.12 47.49 -19.73
CA VAL A 134 -27.84 48.68 -19.21
C VAL A 134 -28.70 48.32 -17.98
N LEU A 135 -29.27 47.11 -17.94
CA LEU A 135 -29.97 46.58 -16.76
C LEU A 135 -29.03 46.19 -15.62
N GLU A 136 -27.83 45.69 -15.94
CA GLU A 136 -26.78 45.41 -14.96
C GLU A 136 -26.26 46.70 -14.29
N MET A 137 -26.09 47.78 -15.08
CA MET A 137 -25.66 49.09 -14.56
C MET A 137 -26.70 49.79 -13.68
N SER A 138 -28.01 49.56 -13.88
CA SER A 138 -29.07 50.18 -13.07
C SER A 138 -29.28 49.51 -11.70
N LEU A 139 -28.76 48.29 -11.50
CA LEU A 139 -28.90 47.53 -10.25
C LEU A 139 -27.62 47.52 -9.38
N ILE A 140 -26.47 47.93 -9.94
CA ILE A 140 -25.19 48.06 -9.22
C ILE A 140 -25.08 49.47 -8.59
N ARG A 141 -25.37 49.60 -7.29
CA ARG A 141 -25.11 50.84 -6.52
C ARG A 141 -23.71 50.89 -5.91
N LYS A 142 -22.64 50.73 -6.69
CA LYS A 142 -21.28 51.04 -6.21
C LYS A 142 -20.83 52.40 -6.77
N ARG A 143 -20.62 53.37 -5.87
CA ARG A 143 -19.96 54.64 -6.19
C ARG A 143 -18.63 54.36 -6.90
N THR A 144 -18.46 54.90 -8.09
CA THR A 144 -17.15 55.08 -8.71
C THR A 144 -16.32 56.04 -7.85
N PRO A 145 -15.09 55.71 -7.46
CA PRO A 145 -14.23 56.65 -6.74
C PRO A 145 -13.90 57.83 -7.65
N GLN A 146 -14.29 59.04 -7.24
CA GLN A 146 -13.99 60.27 -7.97
C GLN A 146 -12.71 60.91 -7.45
N PHE A 147 -11.87 61.38 -8.38
CA PHE A 147 -10.69 62.19 -8.06
C PHE A 147 -11.12 63.62 -7.70
N PRO A 148 -10.42 64.30 -6.78
CA PRO A 148 -10.73 65.68 -6.43
C PRO A 148 -10.47 66.60 -7.64
N GLY A 149 -11.52 67.20 -8.22
CA GLY A 149 -11.38 68.19 -9.30
C GLY A 149 -12.33 68.08 -10.50
N SER A 150 -13.24 67.09 -10.56
CA SER A 150 -14.25 67.06 -11.63
C SER A 150 -15.35 68.11 -11.40
N LEU A 151 -15.38 69.14 -12.23
CA LEU A 151 -16.44 70.15 -12.31
C LEU A 151 -17.65 69.58 -13.09
N TYR A 152 -18.77 69.30 -12.41
CA TYR A 152 -20.10 69.89 -12.65
C TYR A 152 -21.22 69.19 -11.82
N VAL A 153 -21.94 70.04 -11.06
CA VAL A 153 -23.40 70.10 -10.76
C VAL A 153 -24.17 68.80 -10.48
N GLN A 154 -24.31 68.47 -9.19
CA GLN A 154 -25.58 68.31 -8.45
C GLN A 154 -25.32 67.75 -7.04
N SER A 155 -25.53 68.59 -6.02
CA SER A 155 -25.49 68.27 -4.60
C SER A 155 -26.82 67.66 -4.11
N PRO A 156 -26.83 66.91 -2.99
CA PRO A 156 -27.90 65.98 -2.64
C PRO A 156 -29.02 66.66 -1.84
N THR A 157 -30.04 67.20 -2.50
CA THR A 157 -31.30 67.62 -1.84
C THR A 157 -32.57 67.41 -2.66
N ASP A 158 -32.55 66.74 -3.81
CA ASP A 158 -33.78 66.47 -4.57
C ASP A 158 -34.37 65.07 -4.29
N ALA A 159 -35.66 65.05 -3.95
CA ALA A 159 -36.46 63.87 -3.69
C ALA A 159 -36.92 63.14 -4.96
N ASP A 160 -36.46 63.56 -6.15
CA ASP A 160 -36.95 63.08 -7.45
C ASP A 160 -35.87 62.33 -8.27
N VAL A 161 -35.34 61.24 -7.71
CA VAL A 161 -34.55 60.24 -8.48
C VAL A 161 -35.39 58.99 -8.78
N ASN A 162 -36.70 59.16 -8.91
CA ASN A 162 -37.63 58.12 -9.38
C ASN A 162 -38.05 58.29 -10.85
N THR A 163 -37.52 59.28 -11.57
CA THR A 163 -38.00 59.64 -12.92
C THR A 163 -36.96 59.51 -14.04
N SER A 164 -35.77 58.97 -13.79
CA SER A 164 -34.76 58.76 -14.83
C SER A 164 -34.37 57.29 -15.08
N LEU A 165 -35.28 56.36 -14.80
CA LEU A 165 -35.25 55.00 -15.39
C LEU A 165 -36.68 54.59 -15.76
N PRO A 166 -36.92 54.10 -16.99
CA PRO A 166 -38.27 53.72 -17.40
C PRO A 166 -38.73 52.48 -16.63
N PRO A 167 -40.04 52.35 -16.32
CA PRO A 167 -40.57 51.15 -15.68
C PRO A 167 -40.39 49.94 -16.59
N ILE A 168 -40.04 48.78 -16.01
CA ILE A 168 -39.77 47.50 -16.73
C ILE A 168 -40.91 47.11 -17.68
N SER A 169 -42.14 47.58 -17.42
CA SER A 169 -43.32 47.40 -18.27
C SER A 169 -43.20 48.04 -19.67
N SER A 170 -42.28 48.98 -19.88
CA SER A 170 -42.12 49.71 -21.15
C SER A 170 -41.06 49.13 -22.10
N LEU A 171 -40.27 48.15 -21.66
CA LEU A 171 -39.26 47.49 -22.53
C LEU A 171 -39.81 46.32 -23.35
N PHE A 172 -41.04 45.87 -23.06
CA PHE A 172 -41.67 44.73 -23.73
C PHE A 172 -43.11 45.05 -24.13
N HIS A 173 -43.28 45.97 -25.08
CA HIS A 173 -44.51 46.04 -25.85
C HIS A 173 -44.37 45.21 -27.14
N SER A 174 -44.55 43.90 -27.02
CA SER A 174 -44.96 43.05 -28.13
C SER A 174 -46.22 42.30 -27.73
N LYS A 175 -47.32 42.64 -28.41
CA LYS A 175 -48.61 41.94 -28.54
C LYS A 175 -49.06 41.04 -27.38
N LYS A 176 -50.08 41.51 -26.67
CA LYS A 176 -51.02 40.68 -25.89
C LYS A 176 -51.42 39.42 -26.67
N GLY A 177 -51.06 38.24 -26.17
CA GLY A 177 -51.66 36.99 -26.64
C GLY A 177 -50.84 35.74 -26.36
N SER A 178 -50.94 35.22 -25.14
CA SER A 178 -50.84 33.81 -24.70
C SER A 178 -49.98 33.71 -23.43
N GLY A 179 -50.41 32.89 -22.46
CA GLY A 179 -49.72 32.71 -21.18
C GLY A 179 -48.28 32.17 -21.27
N PHE A 180 -47.77 31.92 -22.47
CA PHE A 180 -46.37 31.56 -22.71
C PHE A 180 -45.40 32.73 -22.48
N ASP A 181 -45.82 33.98 -22.70
CA ASP A 181 -44.97 35.16 -22.46
C ASP A 181 -44.76 35.43 -20.96
N ASP A 182 -45.78 35.20 -20.12
CA ASP A 182 -45.68 35.40 -18.68
C ASP A 182 -44.74 34.37 -18.03
N ASP A 183 -44.79 33.11 -18.48
CA ASP A 183 -43.89 32.05 -18.02
C ASP A 183 -42.43 32.31 -18.47
N GLU A 184 -42.22 32.77 -19.71
CA GLU A 184 -40.88 33.13 -20.20
C GLU A 184 -40.31 34.33 -19.44
N MET A 185 -41.13 35.35 -19.15
CA MET A 185 -40.76 36.47 -18.28
C MET A 185 -40.44 36.02 -16.86
N LEU A 186 -41.19 35.05 -16.31
CA LEU A 186 -40.94 34.51 -14.97
C LEU A 186 -39.61 33.75 -14.91
N ILE A 187 -39.31 32.95 -15.93
CA ILE A 187 -38.05 32.19 -16.06
C ILE A 187 -36.87 33.16 -16.17
N LYS A 188 -36.94 34.16 -17.06
CA LYS A 188 -35.90 35.20 -17.19
C LYS A 188 -35.70 35.97 -15.87
N ALA A 189 -36.78 36.30 -15.15
CA ALA A 189 -36.70 36.95 -13.85
C ALA A 189 -36.04 36.07 -12.78
N LEU A 190 -36.29 34.76 -12.78
CA LEU A 190 -35.64 33.80 -11.88
C LEU A 190 -34.15 33.65 -12.20
N GLU A 191 -33.77 33.59 -13.48
CA GLU A 191 -32.37 33.55 -13.90
C GLU A 191 -31.59 34.79 -13.46
N ILE A 192 -32.18 35.98 -13.63
CA ILE A 192 -31.58 37.24 -13.15
C ILE A 192 -31.39 37.18 -11.63
N ARG A 193 -32.39 36.72 -10.86
CA ARG A 193 -32.27 36.58 -9.41
C ARG A 193 -31.24 35.52 -9.01
N ARG A 194 -31.07 34.45 -9.77
CA ARG A 194 -30.01 33.46 -9.58
C ARG A 194 -28.64 34.09 -9.79
N LYS A 195 -28.42 34.85 -10.89
CA LYS A 195 -27.18 35.59 -11.17
C LYS A 195 -26.86 36.59 -10.03
N VAL A 196 -27.85 37.36 -9.58
CA VAL A 196 -27.70 38.30 -8.46
C VAL A 196 -27.33 37.58 -7.16
N THR A 197 -27.98 36.45 -6.86
CA THR A 197 -27.71 35.66 -5.64
C THR A 197 -26.30 35.05 -5.67
N VAL A 198 -25.84 34.60 -6.84
CA VAL A 198 -24.46 34.16 -7.07
C VAL A 198 -23.46 35.27 -6.74
N GLU A 199 -23.67 36.50 -7.20
CA GLU A 199 -22.78 37.63 -6.90
C GLU A 199 -22.80 38.02 -5.43
N ILE A 200 -23.97 38.00 -4.78
CA ILE A 200 -24.11 38.22 -3.34
C ILE A 200 -23.32 37.16 -2.56
N PHE A 201 -23.43 35.88 -2.93
CA PHE A 201 -22.70 34.80 -2.29
C PHE A 201 -21.17 34.93 -2.49
N LYS A 202 -20.72 35.29 -3.71
CA LYS A 202 -19.31 35.60 -3.96
C LYS A 202 -18.81 36.76 -3.10
N GLU A 203 -19.62 37.80 -2.91
CA GLU A 203 -19.27 38.92 -2.01
C GLU A 203 -19.15 38.47 -0.55
N ALA A 204 -20.07 37.62 -0.06
CA ALA A 204 -19.98 37.01 1.28
C ALA A 204 -18.71 36.15 1.45
N MET A 205 -18.35 35.36 0.44
CA MET A 205 -17.10 34.59 0.42
C MET A 205 -15.85 35.49 0.42
N ARG A 206 -15.86 36.61 -0.32
CA ARG A 206 -14.75 37.59 -0.28
C ARG A 206 -14.61 38.24 1.10
N LYS A 207 -15.73 38.62 1.75
CA LYS A 207 -15.72 39.07 3.16
C LYS A 207 -15.13 38.02 4.09
N GLY A 208 -15.37 36.74 3.78
CA GLY A 208 -14.79 35.59 4.46
C GLY A 208 -13.30 35.33 4.22
N ARG A 209 -12.58 36.21 3.50
CA ARG A 209 -11.15 36.09 3.11
C ARG A 209 -10.84 34.94 2.15
N PHE A 210 -11.78 34.57 1.27
CA PHE A 210 -11.52 33.63 0.18
C PHE A 210 -11.05 34.35 -1.09
N SER A 211 -10.20 33.71 -1.90
CA SER A 211 -9.77 34.28 -3.18
C SER A 211 -10.92 34.36 -4.17
N ILE A 212 -10.81 35.26 -5.15
CA ILE A 212 -11.80 35.44 -6.21
C ILE A 212 -11.98 34.14 -7.02
N THR A 213 -10.86 33.48 -7.36
CA THR A 213 -10.85 32.22 -8.10
C THR A 213 -11.46 31.07 -7.32
N TYR A 214 -11.19 30.96 -6.02
CA TYR A 214 -11.77 29.90 -5.19
C TYR A 214 -13.28 30.10 -5.03
N SER A 215 -13.72 31.35 -4.82
CA SER A 215 -15.13 31.67 -4.64
C SER A 215 -15.93 31.44 -5.92
N THR A 216 -15.36 31.77 -7.08
CA THR A 216 -16.00 31.52 -8.39
C THR A 216 -16.13 30.04 -8.68
N ASN A 217 -15.07 29.25 -8.49
CA ASN A 217 -15.09 27.80 -8.72
C ASN A 217 -15.96 27.04 -7.71
N LEU A 218 -16.10 27.51 -6.47
CA LEU A 218 -17.01 26.88 -5.50
C LEU A 218 -18.46 27.16 -5.86
N VAL A 219 -18.79 28.39 -6.22
CA VAL A 219 -20.17 28.80 -6.49
C VAL A 219 -20.71 28.19 -7.78
N SER A 220 -19.85 27.95 -8.78
CA SER A 220 -20.25 27.21 -9.99
C SER A 220 -20.74 25.80 -9.70
N GLU A 221 -20.29 25.19 -8.60
CA GLU A 221 -20.67 23.83 -8.17
C GLU A 221 -21.84 23.83 -7.16
N LEU A 222 -22.45 24.99 -6.87
CA LEU A 222 -23.50 25.15 -5.85
C LEU A 222 -24.87 25.61 -6.40
N PRO A 223 -25.37 25.16 -7.58
CA PRO A 223 -26.63 25.68 -8.14
C PRO A 223 -27.82 25.44 -7.20
N ASP A 224 -27.97 24.22 -6.67
CA ASP A 224 -29.09 23.84 -5.80
C ASP A 224 -29.11 24.65 -4.50
N PHE A 225 -27.93 24.94 -3.94
CA PHE A 225 -27.83 25.73 -2.72
C PHE A 225 -28.14 27.21 -2.98
N ILE A 226 -27.77 27.74 -4.15
CA ILE A 226 -28.14 29.10 -4.55
C ILE A 226 -29.66 29.20 -4.72
N ASP A 227 -30.31 28.21 -5.32
CA ASP A 227 -31.76 28.16 -5.42
C ASP A 227 -32.43 28.09 -4.05
N TYR A 228 -31.87 27.30 -3.13
CA TYR A 228 -32.32 27.27 -1.75
C TYR A 228 -32.23 28.65 -1.07
N VAL A 229 -31.12 29.37 -1.24
CA VAL A 229 -30.96 30.74 -0.73
C VAL A 229 -32.02 31.68 -1.35
N MET A 230 -32.28 31.56 -2.65
CA MET A 230 -33.30 32.36 -3.33
C MET A 230 -34.69 32.12 -2.77
N ILE A 231 -35.07 30.85 -2.56
CA ILE A 231 -36.36 30.45 -2.00
C ILE A 231 -36.51 31.00 -0.58
N GLN A 232 -35.48 30.84 0.26
CA GLN A 232 -35.51 31.34 1.64
C GLN A 232 -35.60 32.87 1.69
N ALA A 233 -34.79 33.57 0.89
CA ALA A 233 -34.84 35.03 0.78
C ALA A 233 -36.21 35.53 0.25
N ALA A 234 -36.89 34.76 -0.60
CA ALA A 234 -38.25 35.07 -1.02
C ALA A 234 -39.27 34.88 0.10
N SER A 235 -39.19 33.76 0.84
CA SER A 235 -40.09 33.44 1.97
C SER A 235 -40.02 34.49 3.08
N MET A 236 -38.82 35.02 3.36
CA MET A 236 -38.59 36.05 4.38
C MET A 236 -39.45 37.31 4.18
N LYS A 237 -39.95 37.58 2.96
CA LYS A 237 -40.85 38.72 2.70
C LYS A 237 -42.17 38.62 3.50
N GLN A 238 -42.58 37.41 3.89
CA GLN A 238 -43.78 37.18 4.70
C GLN A 238 -43.58 37.57 6.17
N MET A 239 -42.34 37.78 6.62
CA MET A 239 -42.04 38.17 8.00
C MET A 239 -42.18 39.69 8.18
N PRO A 240 -42.77 40.17 9.29
CA PRO A 240 -43.02 41.60 9.51
C PRO A 240 -41.73 42.43 9.53
N GLU A 241 -40.61 41.86 9.99
CA GLU A 241 -39.29 42.51 10.05
C GLU A 241 -38.70 42.79 8.66
N PHE A 242 -39.09 42.02 7.64
CA PHE A 242 -38.49 42.06 6.30
C PHE A 242 -39.46 42.54 5.22
N LEU A 243 -40.68 42.95 5.58
CA LEU A 243 -41.76 43.30 4.67
C LEU A 243 -41.39 44.45 3.69
N GLY A 244 -40.65 45.44 4.19
CA GLY A 244 -40.13 46.59 3.42
C GLY A 244 -38.71 46.43 2.88
N SER A 245 -38.05 45.30 3.14
CA SER A 245 -36.66 45.07 2.73
C SER A 245 -36.55 44.69 1.24
N SER A 246 -35.38 44.94 0.62
CA SER A 246 -35.11 44.45 -0.74
C SER A 246 -34.69 42.97 -0.74
N PHE A 247 -34.87 42.27 -1.86
CA PHE A 247 -34.43 40.88 -2.00
C PHE A 247 -32.93 40.71 -1.67
N ASN A 248 -32.09 41.64 -2.13
CA ASN A 248 -30.64 41.59 -1.89
C ASN A 248 -30.29 41.69 -0.41
N VAL A 249 -31.05 42.47 0.38
CA VAL A 249 -30.87 42.56 1.83
C VAL A 249 -31.25 41.23 2.50
N ARG A 250 -32.38 40.63 2.11
CA ARG A 250 -32.82 39.32 2.65
C ARG A 250 -31.85 38.19 2.28
N ALA A 251 -31.38 38.15 1.04
CA ALA A 251 -30.41 37.15 0.58
C ALA A 251 -29.06 37.28 1.32
N ARG A 252 -28.55 38.50 1.52
CA ARG A 252 -27.34 38.73 2.34
C ARG A 252 -27.53 38.28 3.77
N TYR A 253 -28.64 38.69 4.39
CA TYR A 253 -28.95 38.31 5.77
C TYR A 253 -29.00 36.80 5.92
N PHE A 254 -29.72 36.10 5.04
CA PHE A 254 -29.82 34.64 5.07
C PHE A 254 -28.45 33.95 4.91
N ILE A 255 -27.61 34.42 3.98
CA ILE A 255 -26.27 33.84 3.80
C ILE A 255 -25.41 34.03 5.05
N ASP A 256 -25.46 35.21 5.67
CA ASP A 256 -24.71 35.51 6.89
C ASP A 256 -25.23 34.69 8.08
N ASP A 257 -26.55 34.59 8.25
CA ASP A 257 -27.23 33.84 9.31
C ASP A 257 -27.03 32.32 9.20
N SER A 258 -27.07 31.78 7.97
CA SER A 258 -26.80 30.36 7.70
C SER A 258 -25.41 29.90 8.17
N GLY A 259 -24.46 30.84 8.28
CA GLY A 259 -23.07 30.57 8.65
C GLY A 259 -22.36 29.59 7.69
N VAL A 260 -22.75 29.60 6.41
CA VAL A 260 -22.15 28.79 5.35
C VAL A 260 -20.67 29.11 5.13
N VAL A 261 -20.30 30.39 5.21
CA VAL A 261 -18.91 30.86 4.99
C VAL A 261 -17.94 30.29 6.06
N PRO A 262 -18.25 30.32 7.38
CA PRO A 262 -17.52 29.57 8.39
C PRO A 262 -17.37 28.06 8.12
N ILE A 263 -18.43 27.39 7.67
CA ILE A 263 -18.40 25.95 7.37
C ILE A 263 -17.45 25.66 6.21
N VAL A 264 -17.57 26.42 5.11
CA VAL A 264 -16.66 26.29 3.95
C VAL A 264 -15.21 26.50 4.38
N ARG A 265 -14.95 27.45 5.28
CA ARG A 265 -13.61 27.70 5.81
C ARG A 265 -13.10 26.51 6.61
N TRP A 266 -13.93 25.99 7.50
CA TRP A 266 -13.59 24.83 8.31
C TRP A 266 -13.32 23.59 7.44
N LEU A 267 -14.17 23.30 6.45
CA LEU A 267 -13.97 22.17 5.53
C LEU A 267 -12.70 22.33 4.70
N LYS A 268 -12.41 23.55 4.22
CA LYS A 268 -11.16 23.86 3.51
C LYS A 268 -9.92 23.63 4.38
N HIS A 269 -9.96 24.02 5.66
CA HIS A 269 -8.86 23.75 6.61
C HIS A 269 -8.67 22.26 6.90
N ASN A 270 -9.69 21.42 6.68
CA ASN A 270 -9.60 19.96 6.79
C ASN A 270 -9.28 19.28 5.44
N GLU A 271 -8.61 20.00 4.53
CA GLU A 271 -8.07 19.47 3.26
C GLU A 271 -9.13 18.98 2.26
N LEU A 272 -10.39 19.41 2.38
CA LEU A 272 -11.39 19.14 1.36
C LEU A 272 -11.26 20.08 0.16
N SER A 273 -11.40 19.52 -1.05
CA SER A 273 -11.46 20.31 -2.29
C SER A 273 -12.81 21.02 -2.43
N TYR A 274 -12.84 22.12 -3.17
CA TYR A 274 -14.07 22.88 -3.38
C TYR A 274 -15.24 22.07 -4.00
N PRO A 275 -15.04 21.09 -4.92
CA PRO A 275 -16.15 20.27 -5.42
C PRO A 275 -16.75 19.37 -4.33
N HIS A 276 -15.90 18.83 -3.46
CA HIS A 276 -16.33 18.01 -2.32
C HIS A 276 -17.10 18.84 -1.28
N ILE A 277 -16.66 20.07 -1.04
CA ILE A 277 -17.37 21.02 -0.18
C ILE A 277 -18.74 21.36 -0.77
N ALA A 278 -18.78 21.66 -2.07
CA ALA A 278 -20.02 21.97 -2.77
C ALA A 278 -21.01 20.81 -2.70
N ASN A 279 -20.56 19.59 -3.02
CA ASN A 279 -21.34 18.37 -2.92
C ASN A 279 -21.94 18.19 -1.51
N LEU A 280 -21.13 18.38 -0.46
CA LEU A 280 -21.59 18.23 0.92
C LEU A 280 -22.68 19.25 1.30
N ILE A 281 -22.54 20.50 0.84
CA ILE A 281 -23.53 21.56 1.07
C ILE A 281 -24.83 21.26 0.30
N CYS A 282 -24.75 20.80 -0.95
CA CYS A 282 -25.94 20.41 -1.70
C CYS A 282 -26.63 19.18 -1.05
N LYS A 283 -25.85 18.19 -0.57
CA LYS A 283 -26.38 17.02 0.14
C LYS A 283 -27.14 17.39 1.42
N SER A 284 -26.80 18.49 2.08
CA SER A 284 -27.48 18.90 3.31
C SER A 284 -28.87 19.51 3.06
N ARG A 285 -29.27 19.72 1.80
CA ARG A 285 -30.57 20.29 1.40
C ARG A 285 -30.93 21.58 2.16
N GLY A 286 -29.91 22.38 2.49
CA GLY A 286 -30.09 23.64 3.19
C GLY A 286 -29.99 23.60 4.72
N ASP A 287 -29.96 22.41 5.34
CA ASP A 287 -29.68 22.27 6.77
C ASP A 287 -28.17 22.15 7.02
N LEU A 288 -27.52 23.31 7.12
CA LEU A 288 -26.09 23.40 7.40
C LEU A 288 -25.73 23.05 8.85
N GLU A 289 -26.68 23.08 9.78
CA GLU A 289 -26.42 22.74 11.18
C GLU A 289 -26.24 21.22 11.33
N SER A 290 -26.91 20.40 10.51
CA SER A 290 -26.65 18.96 10.46
C SER A 290 -25.19 18.62 10.11
N ILE A 291 -24.53 19.39 9.24
CA ILE A 291 -23.09 19.23 8.99
C ILE A 291 -22.29 19.55 10.27
N ARG A 292 -22.63 20.62 10.99
CA ARG A 292 -21.90 21.00 12.22
C ARG A 292 -22.11 19.98 13.35
N ARG A 293 -23.34 19.53 13.56
CA ARG A 293 -23.71 18.50 14.55
C ARG A 293 -22.96 17.21 14.28
N LEU A 294 -23.03 16.70 13.05
CA LEU A 294 -22.31 15.48 12.67
C LEU A 294 -20.79 15.67 12.75
N ALA A 295 -20.24 16.84 12.42
CA ALA A 295 -18.81 17.11 12.57
C ALA A 295 -18.35 17.11 14.04
N LYS A 296 -19.18 17.63 14.95
CA LYS A 296 -18.91 17.59 16.40
C LYS A 296 -18.97 16.15 16.91
N TRP A 297 -19.96 15.38 16.49
CA TRP A 297 -20.09 13.96 16.83
C TRP A 297 -18.91 13.13 16.29
N LEU A 298 -18.52 13.30 15.02
CA LEU A 298 -17.35 12.61 14.46
C LEU A 298 -16.05 12.93 15.24
N LYS A 299 -15.94 14.11 15.86
CA LYS A 299 -14.82 14.43 16.76
C LYS A 299 -14.92 13.70 18.10
N SER A 300 -16.11 13.50 18.67
CA SER A 300 -16.27 12.79 19.94
C SER A 300 -15.89 11.30 19.82
N ILE A 301 -16.08 10.70 18.64
CA ILE A 301 -15.61 9.34 18.33
C ILE A 301 -14.17 9.28 17.79
N HIS A 302 -13.39 10.35 17.95
CA HIS A 302 -11.97 10.45 17.60
C HIS A 302 -11.64 10.33 16.10
N VAL A 303 -12.55 10.70 15.19
CA VAL A 303 -12.22 10.81 13.75
C VAL A 303 -11.27 11.99 13.55
N LYS A 304 -10.14 11.74 12.88
CA LYS A 304 -9.16 12.81 12.58
C LYS A 304 -9.81 13.86 11.66
N GLY A 305 -9.53 15.14 11.91
CA GLY A 305 -10.10 16.28 11.18
C GLY A 305 -10.18 16.10 9.66
N ARG A 306 -9.06 15.73 9.02
CA ARG A 306 -8.98 15.48 7.56
C ARG A 306 -9.93 14.42 7.02
N PHE A 307 -10.39 13.49 7.86
CA PHE A 307 -11.32 12.44 7.46
C PHE A 307 -12.78 12.80 7.74
N ILE A 308 -13.07 13.80 8.58
CA ILE A 308 -14.46 14.14 8.96
C ILE A 308 -15.29 14.49 7.72
N GLY A 309 -14.80 15.42 6.91
CA GLY A 309 -15.49 15.80 5.68
C GLY A 309 -15.56 14.65 4.66
N LEU A 310 -14.53 13.81 4.60
CA LEU A 310 -14.50 12.65 3.71
C LEU A 310 -15.55 11.59 4.10
N VAL A 311 -15.73 11.36 5.40
CA VAL A 311 -16.73 10.43 5.94
C VAL A 311 -18.13 10.87 5.53
N MET A 312 -18.47 12.15 5.69
CA MET A 312 -19.79 12.68 5.32
C MET A 312 -20.10 12.54 3.81
N ILE A 313 -19.07 12.66 2.97
CA ILE A 313 -19.24 12.57 1.51
C ILE A 313 -19.38 11.11 1.06
N ARG A 314 -18.51 10.23 1.58
CA ARG A 314 -18.39 8.83 1.16
C ARG A 314 -19.38 7.90 1.84
N ALA A 315 -19.98 8.28 2.95
CA ALA A 315 -21.03 7.47 3.53
C ALA A 315 -22.19 7.34 2.52
N LYS A 316 -22.68 6.11 2.34
CA LYS A 316 -23.81 5.82 1.46
C LYS A 316 -25.10 6.38 2.07
N GLY A 317 -26.00 6.89 1.25
CA GLY A 317 -27.25 7.50 1.72
C GLY A 317 -27.04 8.85 2.42
N ASN A 318 -28.11 9.37 3.03
CA ASN A 318 -28.08 10.66 3.71
C ASN A 318 -27.74 10.52 5.20
N VAL A 319 -26.46 10.28 5.51
CA VAL A 319 -26.00 10.21 6.92
C VAL A 319 -26.23 11.51 7.69
N LEU A 320 -26.30 12.65 6.98
CA LEU A 320 -26.61 13.95 7.60
C LEU A 320 -28.04 14.01 8.17
N GLY A 321 -28.96 13.16 7.70
CA GLY A 321 -30.34 13.11 8.16
C GLY A 321 -30.59 12.13 9.31
N ARG A 322 -29.58 11.37 9.76
CA ARG A 322 -29.73 10.41 10.86
C ARG A 322 -29.63 11.08 12.22
N SER A 323 -30.32 10.52 13.21
CA SER A 323 -30.23 10.96 14.60
C SER A 323 -28.82 10.64 15.16
N LEU A 324 -28.34 11.44 16.10
CA LEU A 324 -27.02 11.19 16.70
C LEU A 324 -27.07 9.99 17.64
N GLU A 325 -28.25 9.73 18.21
CA GLU A 325 -28.56 8.60 19.06
C GLU A 325 -28.40 7.28 18.29
N GLU A 326 -28.95 7.16 17.08
CA GLU A 326 -28.76 5.97 16.21
C GLU A 326 -27.28 5.74 15.89
N LEU A 327 -26.53 6.82 15.65
CA LEU A 327 -25.09 6.71 15.35
C LEU A 327 -24.29 6.27 16.58
N ASP A 328 -24.65 6.75 17.77
CA ASP A 328 -24.06 6.31 19.03
C ASP A 328 -24.42 4.86 19.36
N GLU A 329 -25.63 4.40 19.04
CA GLU A 329 -26.02 2.99 19.17
C GLU A 329 -25.16 2.07 18.29
N ILE A 330 -24.91 2.45 17.03
CA ILE A 330 -24.02 1.71 16.12
C ILE A 330 -22.60 1.61 16.71
N VAL A 331 -22.08 2.74 17.22
CA VAL A 331 -20.75 2.82 17.84
C VAL A 331 -20.69 1.96 19.10
N GLY A 332 -21.69 2.08 19.99
CA GLY A 332 -21.80 1.31 21.22
C GLY A 332 -21.92 -0.20 20.97
N TYR A 333 -22.63 -0.61 19.92
CA TYR A 333 -22.73 -2.01 19.52
C TYR A 333 -21.38 -2.57 19.06
N LEU A 334 -20.63 -1.82 18.25
CA LEU A 334 -19.28 -2.22 17.83
C LEU A 334 -18.34 -2.34 19.03
N GLU A 335 -18.46 -1.43 20.01
CA GLU A 335 -17.71 -1.51 21.27
C GLU A 335 -18.04 -2.78 22.06
N TYR A 336 -19.33 -3.06 22.22
CA TYR A 336 -19.83 -4.26 22.89
C TYR A 336 -19.32 -5.55 22.22
N LYS A 337 -19.26 -5.58 20.89
CA LYS A 337 -18.74 -6.71 20.10
C LYS A 337 -17.20 -6.80 20.04
N GLY A 338 -16.48 -5.90 20.71
CA GLY A 338 -15.03 -6.00 20.93
C GLY A 338 -14.15 -5.03 20.14
N VAL A 339 -14.74 -4.08 19.40
CA VAL A 339 -13.99 -2.98 18.78
C VAL A 339 -13.60 -1.96 19.87
N LYS A 340 -12.32 -1.59 19.95
CA LYS A 340 -11.90 -0.59 20.94
C LYS A 340 -12.39 0.81 20.57
N ARG A 341 -12.83 1.59 21.55
CA ARG A 341 -13.25 2.99 21.36
C ARG A 341 -12.24 3.85 20.59
N ASP A 342 -10.95 3.71 20.90
CA ASP A 342 -9.87 4.44 20.22
C ASP A 342 -9.72 4.08 18.73
N TRP A 343 -10.24 2.92 18.31
CA TRP A 343 -10.17 2.44 16.93
C TRP A 343 -11.33 2.92 16.06
N ILE A 344 -12.45 3.32 16.68
CA ILE A 344 -13.70 3.65 15.96
C ILE A 344 -13.48 4.81 14.99
N GLY A 345 -12.82 5.88 15.44
CA GLY A 345 -12.49 7.01 14.58
C GLY A 345 -11.62 6.63 13.37
N TYR A 346 -10.74 5.64 13.51
CA TYR A 346 -9.95 5.10 12.40
C TYR A 346 -10.82 4.25 11.45
N ILE A 347 -11.66 3.38 12.00
CA ILE A 347 -12.56 2.48 11.26
C ILE A 347 -13.53 3.31 10.41
N VAL A 348 -14.24 4.26 11.02
CA VAL A 348 -15.19 5.15 10.35
C VAL A 348 -14.49 5.98 9.27
N GLY A 349 -13.29 6.51 9.56
CA GLY A 349 -12.50 7.26 8.57
C GLY A 349 -12.12 6.45 7.33
N ARG A 350 -11.98 5.12 7.44
CA ARG A 350 -11.63 4.21 6.33
C ARG A 350 -12.85 3.57 5.67
N CYS A 351 -13.92 3.38 6.44
CA CYS A 351 -15.16 2.77 6.00
C CYS A 351 -16.37 3.56 6.54
N PRO A 352 -16.70 4.69 5.88
CA PRO A 352 -17.83 5.52 6.27
C PRO A 352 -19.20 4.82 6.13
N GLU A 353 -19.28 3.80 5.26
CA GLU A 353 -20.50 3.05 4.97
C GLU A 353 -21.08 2.32 6.18
N ILE A 354 -20.27 2.05 7.21
CA ILE A 354 -20.74 1.46 8.47
C ILE A 354 -21.79 2.34 9.14
N LEU A 355 -21.68 3.67 9.01
CA LEU A 355 -22.64 4.63 9.57
C LEU A 355 -23.97 4.65 8.80
N SER A 356 -24.04 3.98 7.65
CA SER A 356 -25.22 3.94 6.78
C SER A 356 -26.12 2.73 7.05
N PHE A 357 -25.71 1.78 7.89
CA PHE A 357 -26.47 0.57 8.16
C PHE A 357 -27.59 0.76 9.17
N SER A 358 -28.65 -0.05 9.08
CA SER A 358 -29.57 -0.24 10.19
C SER A 358 -28.91 -1.11 11.25
N MET A 359 -29.46 -1.08 12.46
CA MET A 359 -28.98 -1.93 13.55
C MET A 359 -29.08 -3.42 13.19
N GLU A 360 -30.22 -3.85 12.64
CA GLU A 360 -30.45 -5.23 12.19
C GLU A 360 -29.41 -5.71 11.17
N GLU A 361 -29.11 -4.87 10.19
CA GLU A 361 -28.14 -5.19 9.14
C GLU A 361 -26.71 -5.26 9.71
N LEU A 362 -26.38 -4.37 10.66
CA LEU A 362 -25.11 -4.42 11.37
C LEU A 362 -24.99 -5.71 12.20
N GLU A 363 -26.05 -6.10 12.91
CA GLU A 363 -26.12 -7.34 13.68
C GLU A 363 -25.97 -8.60 12.80
N SER A 364 -26.64 -8.64 11.65
CA SER A 364 -26.51 -9.75 10.71
C SER A 364 -25.06 -9.90 10.23
N ARG A 365 -24.41 -8.78 9.85
CA ARG A 365 -23.01 -8.77 9.39
C ARG A 365 -22.00 -9.11 10.48
N THR A 366 -22.24 -8.71 11.72
CA THR A 366 -21.36 -9.09 12.83
C THR A 366 -21.56 -10.55 13.18
N ASN A 367 -22.81 -11.01 13.33
CA ASN A 367 -23.14 -12.40 13.65
C ASN A 367 -22.59 -13.37 12.61
N PHE A 368 -22.56 -13.00 11.32
CA PHE A 368 -21.88 -13.78 10.28
C PHE A 368 -20.46 -14.24 10.67
N TYR A 369 -19.66 -13.38 11.30
CA TYR A 369 -18.31 -13.73 11.74
C TYR A 369 -18.31 -14.53 13.06
N PHE A 370 -19.20 -14.20 13.99
CA PHE A 370 -19.33 -14.94 15.26
C PHE A 370 -19.85 -16.37 15.05
N ASP A 371 -20.75 -16.59 14.09
CA ASP A 371 -21.27 -17.91 13.70
C ASP A 371 -20.18 -18.80 13.07
N MET A 372 -19.09 -18.21 12.61
CA MET A 372 -17.87 -18.90 12.20
C MET A 372 -16.89 -19.15 13.37
N GLY A 373 -17.32 -18.95 14.62
CA GLY A 373 -16.50 -19.19 15.81
C GLY A 373 -15.44 -18.12 16.08
N MET A 374 -15.58 -16.91 15.50
CA MET A 374 -14.67 -15.79 15.78
C MET A 374 -14.96 -15.21 17.16
N ASP A 375 -13.91 -14.95 17.94
CA ASP A 375 -14.07 -14.28 19.24
C ASP A 375 -14.18 -12.74 19.08
N ALA A 376 -14.65 -12.05 20.12
CA ALA A 376 -14.84 -10.60 20.10
C ALA A 376 -13.53 -9.80 19.89
N LYS A 377 -12.39 -10.34 20.34
CA LYS A 377 -11.10 -9.68 20.28
C LYS A 377 -10.48 -9.76 18.87
N ASP A 378 -10.58 -10.93 18.27
CA ASP A 378 -10.20 -11.21 16.90
C ASP A 378 -11.11 -10.43 15.95
N PHE A 379 -12.43 -10.41 16.22
CA PHE A 379 -13.37 -9.56 15.49
C PHE A 379 -12.97 -8.08 15.53
N GLY A 380 -12.72 -7.54 16.72
CA GLY A 380 -12.30 -6.14 16.86
C GLY A 380 -11.01 -5.81 16.11
N THR A 381 -10.04 -6.74 16.14
CA THR A 381 -8.75 -6.59 15.44
C THR A 381 -8.94 -6.70 13.91
N MET A 382 -9.77 -7.64 13.46
CA MET A 382 -10.13 -7.82 12.06
C MET A 382 -10.78 -6.56 11.46
N VAL A 383 -11.76 -6.00 12.17
CA VAL A 383 -12.46 -4.77 11.74
C VAL A 383 -11.51 -3.58 11.73
N PHE A 384 -10.60 -3.47 12.69
CA PHE A 384 -9.56 -2.43 12.68
C PHE A 384 -8.61 -2.57 11.48
N ASP A 385 -8.13 -3.78 11.19
CA ASP A 385 -7.16 -4.04 10.13
C ASP A 385 -7.78 -3.88 8.72
N TYR A 386 -9.03 -4.27 8.55
CA TYR A 386 -9.73 -4.17 7.27
C TYR A 386 -11.23 -3.84 7.44
N PRO A 387 -11.60 -2.59 7.77
CA PRO A 387 -12.98 -2.15 8.00
C PRO A 387 -13.98 -2.46 6.87
N LYS A 388 -13.47 -2.65 5.66
CA LYS A 388 -14.26 -2.99 4.46
C LYS A 388 -15.01 -4.31 4.58
N VAL A 389 -14.51 -5.20 5.44
CA VAL A 389 -15.07 -6.52 5.76
C VAL A 389 -16.53 -6.46 6.23
N LEU A 390 -16.95 -5.33 6.80
CA LEU A 390 -18.34 -5.06 7.18
C LEU A 390 -19.06 -4.13 6.18
N GLY A 391 -18.39 -3.09 5.70
CA GLY A 391 -19.08 -1.97 5.05
C GLY A 391 -19.41 -2.14 3.57
N TYR A 392 -18.57 -2.85 2.80
CA TYR A 392 -18.66 -2.76 1.34
C TYR A 392 -19.29 -3.98 0.65
N PHE A 393 -19.38 -5.12 1.34
CA PHE A 393 -19.85 -6.37 0.73
C PHE A 393 -21.30 -6.64 1.07
N SER A 394 -22.04 -7.19 0.11
CA SER A 394 -23.37 -7.73 0.38
C SER A 394 -23.25 -9.04 1.19
N MET A 395 -24.31 -9.42 1.91
CA MET A 395 -24.35 -10.70 2.61
C MET A 395 -24.16 -11.88 1.66
N GLU A 396 -24.67 -11.78 0.43
CA GLU A 396 -24.48 -12.79 -0.60
C GLU A 396 -23.02 -12.93 -1.02
N GLU A 397 -22.32 -11.82 -1.29
CA GLU A 397 -20.89 -11.83 -1.63
C GLU A 397 -20.02 -12.40 -0.49
N MET A 398 -20.37 -12.08 0.75
CA MET A 398 -19.69 -12.62 1.93
C MET A 398 -19.85 -14.14 2.01
N ASN A 399 -21.08 -14.63 1.83
CA ASN A 399 -21.39 -16.06 1.81
C ASN A 399 -20.69 -16.80 0.66
N GLN A 400 -20.71 -16.25 -0.56
CA GLN A 400 -20.04 -16.84 -1.72
C GLN A 400 -18.53 -16.98 -1.49
N LYS A 401 -17.87 -15.96 -0.90
CA LYS A 401 -16.44 -16.00 -0.57
C LYS A 401 -16.13 -17.06 0.47
N VAL A 402 -16.92 -17.16 1.53
CA VAL A 402 -16.76 -18.19 2.55
C VAL A 402 -17.02 -19.58 1.99
N ALA A 403 -18.05 -19.76 1.15
CA ALA A 403 -18.34 -21.02 0.47
C ALA A 403 -17.16 -21.48 -0.39
N TYR A 404 -16.58 -20.59 -1.19
CA TYR A 404 -15.39 -20.90 -1.98
C TYR A 404 -14.17 -21.27 -1.12
N LEU A 405 -13.96 -20.60 0.02
CA LEU A 405 -12.90 -20.98 0.96
C LEU A 405 -13.14 -22.36 1.58
N LYS A 406 -14.40 -22.68 1.91
CA LYS A 406 -14.81 -24.01 2.39
C LYS A 406 -14.58 -25.10 1.36
N GLU A 407 -14.66 -24.80 0.06
CA GLU A 407 -14.39 -25.78 -0.99
C GLU A 407 -13.00 -26.38 -0.84
N PHE A 408 -11.98 -25.68 -0.33
CA PHE A 408 -10.64 -26.23 -0.06
C PHE A 408 -10.59 -27.30 1.05
N GLY A 409 -11.72 -27.61 1.70
CA GLY A 409 -11.82 -28.57 2.79
C GLY A 409 -11.41 -27.95 4.14
N LEU A 410 -11.78 -26.69 4.35
CA LEU A 410 -11.67 -25.97 5.62
C LEU A 410 -12.99 -26.08 6.39
N SER A 411 -12.94 -26.27 7.70
CA SER A 411 -14.14 -26.18 8.54
C SER A 411 -14.64 -24.73 8.64
N ASN A 412 -15.88 -24.54 9.12
CA ASN A 412 -16.43 -23.19 9.32
C ASN A 412 -15.54 -22.36 10.27
N GLU A 413 -15.05 -22.99 11.33
CA GLU A 413 -14.15 -22.37 12.31
C GLU A 413 -12.77 -22.06 11.75
N ASP A 414 -12.22 -22.94 10.90
CA ASP A 414 -10.94 -22.67 10.23
C ASP A 414 -11.03 -21.43 9.35
N VAL A 415 -12.15 -21.25 8.64
CA VAL A 415 -12.39 -20.05 7.83
C VAL A 415 -12.52 -18.82 8.73
N GLY A 416 -13.25 -18.92 9.85
CA GLY A 416 -13.31 -17.86 10.88
C GLY A 416 -11.92 -17.41 11.34
N ARG A 417 -11.08 -18.36 11.77
CA ARG A 417 -9.67 -18.09 12.16
C ARG A 417 -8.84 -17.50 11.03
N LEU A 418 -9.02 -18.00 9.80
CA LEU A 418 -8.32 -17.52 8.62
C LEU A 418 -8.66 -16.07 8.30
N LEU A 419 -9.95 -15.70 8.38
CA LEU A 419 -10.44 -14.34 8.13
C LEU A 419 -10.08 -13.38 9.25
N ALA A 420 -10.08 -13.82 10.51
CA ALA A 420 -9.54 -13.06 11.63
C ALA A 420 -8.06 -12.70 11.39
N PHE A 421 -7.25 -13.68 10.97
CA PHE A 421 -5.83 -13.46 10.71
C PHE A 421 -5.56 -12.64 9.43
N LYS A 422 -6.37 -12.84 8.38
CA LYS A 422 -6.20 -12.12 7.10
C LYS A 422 -7.54 -11.73 6.46
N PRO A 423 -8.19 -10.65 6.92
CA PRO A 423 -9.50 -10.24 6.40
C PRO A 423 -9.49 -9.72 4.97
N HIS A 424 -8.31 -9.40 4.44
CA HIS A 424 -8.14 -8.95 3.06
C HIS A 424 -8.54 -10.03 2.04
N LEU A 425 -8.63 -11.30 2.45
CA LEU A 425 -9.21 -12.37 1.63
C LEU A 425 -10.64 -12.04 1.19
N MET A 426 -11.43 -11.40 2.06
CA MET A 426 -12.79 -10.94 1.71
C MET A 426 -12.78 -9.85 0.63
N GLY A 427 -11.68 -9.13 0.45
CA GLY A 427 -11.53 -8.13 -0.60
C GLY A 427 -11.04 -8.66 -1.95
N CYS A 428 -10.73 -9.95 -2.06
CA CYS A 428 -10.24 -10.55 -3.28
C CYS A 428 -11.39 -11.12 -4.12
N GLY A 429 -11.40 -10.83 -5.42
CA GLY A 429 -12.39 -11.38 -6.35
C GLY A 429 -12.17 -12.87 -6.61
N ILE A 430 -13.24 -13.66 -6.59
CA ILE A 430 -13.18 -15.10 -6.83
C ILE A 430 -12.78 -15.37 -8.29
N GLU A 431 -13.50 -14.79 -9.25
CA GLU A 431 -13.27 -14.97 -10.69
C GLU A 431 -11.94 -14.36 -11.15
N GLU A 432 -11.64 -13.14 -10.68
CA GLU A 432 -10.48 -12.38 -11.16
C GLU A 432 -9.16 -12.81 -10.55
N LYS A 433 -9.17 -13.30 -9.29
CA LYS A 433 -7.92 -13.59 -8.55
C LYS A 433 -7.83 -15.04 -8.10
N PHE A 434 -8.85 -15.57 -7.43
CA PHE A 434 -8.75 -16.91 -6.85
C PHE A 434 -8.74 -18.00 -7.90
N LYS A 435 -9.67 -18.00 -8.88
CA LYS A 435 -9.73 -19.03 -9.91
C LYS A 435 -8.48 -19.09 -10.80
N PRO A 436 -7.94 -17.97 -11.31
CA PRO A 436 -6.69 -17.98 -12.09
C PRO A 436 -5.51 -18.53 -11.28
N LEU A 437 -5.38 -18.13 -10.01
CA LEU A 437 -4.33 -18.63 -9.12
C LEU A 437 -4.46 -20.14 -8.87
N VAL A 438 -5.67 -20.63 -8.61
CA VAL A 438 -5.96 -22.05 -8.41
C VAL A 438 -5.64 -22.86 -9.67
N LYS A 439 -6.05 -22.37 -10.84
CA LYS A 439 -5.70 -23.00 -12.14
C LYS A 439 -4.18 -23.08 -12.32
N TYR A 440 -3.46 -22.01 -11.97
CA TYR A 440 -2.01 -22.01 -12.03
C TYR A 440 -1.37 -22.99 -11.04
N PHE A 441 -1.89 -23.12 -9.82
CA PHE A 441 -1.41 -24.12 -8.86
C PHE A 441 -1.66 -25.55 -9.34
N TYR A 442 -2.79 -25.84 -9.98
CA TYR A 442 -3.01 -27.14 -10.62
C TYR A 442 -2.00 -27.41 -11.74
N TYR A 443 -1.68 -26.40 -12.57
CA TYR A 443 -0.62 -26.51 -13.58
C TYR A 443 0.77 -26.81 -12.98
N LEU A 444 1.02 -26.39 -11.74
CA LEU A 444 2.25 -26.73 -11.00
C LEU A 444 2.19 -28.10 -10.30
N GLY A 445 1.12 -28.88 -10.50
CA GLY A 445 0.94 -30.19 -9.86
C GLY A 445 0.58 -30.09 -8.37
N ILE A 446 0.12 -28.94 -7.90
CA ILE A 446 -0.28 -28.76 -6.49
C ILE A 446 -1.69 -29.30 -6.31
N SER A 447 -1.85 -30.28 -5.42
CA SER A 447 -3.15 -30.83 -5.07
C SER A 447 -3.99 -29.84 -4.27
N LYS A 448 -5.30 -30.07 -4.20
CA LYS A 448 -6.24 -29.30 -3.39
C LYS A 448 -5.82 -29.20 -1.92
N ASP A 449 -5.32 -30.30 -1.34
CA ASP A 449 -4.76 -30.32 0.02
C ASP A 449 -3.49 -29.44 0.13
N GLY A 450 -2.63 -29.46 -0.89
CA GLY A 450 -1.47 -28.58 -0.95
C GLY A 450 -1.88 -27.09 -0.97
N MET A 451 -2.91 -26.75 -1.74
CA MET A 451 -3.45 -25.39 -1.77
C MET A 451 -4.04 -24.99 -0.41
N ARG A 452 -4.78 -25.89 0.24
CA ARG A 452 -5.28 -25.69 1.61
C ARG A 452 -4.13 -25.39 2.58
N LYS A 453 -3.05 -26.18 2.55
CA LYS A 453 -1.86 -25.96 3.39
C LYS A 453 -1.22 -24.59 3.13
N ILE A 454 -1.11 -24.19 1.86
CA ILE A 454 -0.58 -22.87 1.47
C ILE A 454 -1.48 -21.75 2.02
N LEU A 455 -2.80 -21.88 1.85
CA LEU A 455 -3.79 -20.89 2.29
C LEU A 455 -3.76 -20.68 3.80
N VAL A 456 -3.71 -21.77 4.59
CA VAL A 456 -3.64 -21.70 6.06
C VAL A 456 -2.28 -21.16 6.53
N THR A 457 -1.18 -21.62 5.93
CA THR A 457 0.18 -21.22 6.37
C THR A 457 0.52 -19.79 5.94
N ARG A 458 0.03 -19.36 4.78
CA ARG A 458 0.34 -18.05 4.21
C ARG A 458 -0.81 -17.50 3.34
N PRO A 459 -1.91 -17.04 3.95
CA PRO A 459 -3.07 -16.54 3.21
C PRO A 459 -2.77 -15.32 2.33
N VAL A 460 -1.75 -14.54 2.69
CA VAL A 460 -1.27 -13.39 1.90
C VAL A 460 -1.00 -13.75 0.43
N LEU A 461 -0.62 -14.99 0.14
CA LEU A 461 -0.35 -15.43 -1.24
C LEU A 461 -1.59 -15.43 -2.14
N PHE A 462 -2.78 -15.52 -1.56
CA PHE A 462 -4.05 -15.42 -2.30
C PHE A 462 -4.49 -13.97 -2.51
N CYS A 463 -3.86 -13.01 -1.84
CA CYS A 463 -4.17 -11.58 -1.98
C CYS A 463 -3.25 -10.84 -2.97
N VAL A 464 -2.11 -11.44 -3.33
CA VAL A 464 -1.14 -10.84 -4.26
C VAL A 464 -1.48 -11.23 -5.70
N ASP A 465 -1.05 -10.39 -6.63
CA ASP A 465 -1.09 -10.74 -8.04
C ASP A 465 -0.02 -11.81 -8.34
N PHE A 466 -0.48 -12.96 -8.80
CA PHE A 466 0.37 -14.13 -9.03
C PHE A 466 1.21 -14.00 -10.30
N GLU A 467 0.76 -13.24 -11.30
CA GLU A 467 1.48 -13.05 -12.56
C GLU A 467 2.76 -12.26 -12.35
N THR A 468 2.70 -11.20 -11.54
CA THR A 468 3.86 -10.37 -11.21
C THR A 468 4.70 -10.96 -10.07
N THR A 469 4.08 -11.74 -9.17
CA THR A 469 4.76 -12.17 -7.93
C THR A 469 5.22 -13.63 -7.96
N ILE A 470 4.37 -14.57 -8.39
CA ILE A 470 4.61 -16.01 -8.28
C ILE A 470 5.24 -16.55 -9.56
N VAL A 471 4.70 -16.20 -10.73
CA VAL A 471 5.19 -16.68 -12.04
C VAL A 471 6.69 -16.42 -12.24
N PRO A 472 7.24 -15.22 -11.98
CA PRO A 472 8.67 -14.98 -12.22
C PRO A 472 9.57 -15.77 -11.27
N LYS A 473 9.09 -16.09 -10.06
CA LYS A 473 9.82 -16.93 -9.11
C LYS A 473 9.84 -18.38 -9.57
N VAL A 474 8.70 -18.89 -10.02
CA VAL A 474 8.60 -20.25 -10.56
C VAL A 474 9.44 -20.40 -11.82
N GLN A 475 9.41 -19.41 -12.72
CA GLN A 475 10.24 -19.43 -13.91
C GLN A 475 11.73 -19.44 -13.55
N PHE A 476 12.16 -18.57 -12.63
CA PHE A 476 13.53 -18.60 -12.15
C PHE A 476 13.93 -19.96 -11.54
N LEU A 477 13.03 -20.62 -10.80
CA LEU A 477 13.30 -21.95 -10.23
C LEU A 477 13.47 -23.00 -11.33
N ARG A 478 12.70 -22.94 -12.41
CA ARG A 478 12.87 -23.79 -13.60
C ARG A 478 14.20 -23.50 -14.30
N ASP A 479 14.54 -22.22 -14.47
CA ASP A 479 15.77 -21.80 -15.16
C ASP A 479 17.04 -22.28 -14.43
N ILE A 480 17.01 -22.41 -13.10
CA ILE A 480 18.13 -22.97 -12.32
C ILE A 480 18.12 -24.51 -12.25
N GLY A 481 17.17 -25.18 -12.93
CA GLY A 481 17.11 -26.63 -13.04
C GLY A 481 16.29 -27.35 -11.96
N VAL A 482 15.35 -26.67 -11.28
CA VAL A 482 14.36 -27.36 -10.42
C VAL A 482 13.38 -28.10 -11.32
N GLN A 483 13.23 -29.40 -11.10
CA GLN A 483 12.31 -30.25 -11.88
C GLN A 483 10.86 -29.80 -11.70
N GLN A 484 10.09 -29.83 -12.80
CA GLN A 484 8.72 -29.33 -12.84
C GLN A 484 7.83 -30.00 -11.76
N ASP A 485 7.97 -31.31 -11.59
CA ASP A 485 7.21 -32.10 -10.61
C ASP A 485 7.61 -31.79 -9.16
N ALA A 486 8.85 -31.31 -8.96
CA ALA A 486 9.36 -30.93 -7.64
C ALA A 486 8.94 -29.52 -7.24
N VAL A 487 8.64 -28.63 -8.19
CA VAL A 487 8.26 -27.23 -7.89
C VAL A 487 7.01 -27.18 -7.01
N GLY A 488 5.94 -27.90 -7.40
CA GLY A 488 4.69 -27.91 -6.63
C GLY A 488 4.89 -28.37 -5.19
N ASN A 489 5.55 -29.53 -5.01
CA ASN A 489 5.86 -30.09 -3.69
C ASN A 489 6.70 -29.15 -2.83
N MET A 490 7.70 -28.50 -3.42
CA MET A 490 8.55 -27.52 -2.74
C MET A 490 7.75 -26.30 -2.27
N LEU A 491 6.83 -25.78 -3.11
CA LEU A 491 5.99 -24.63 -2.76
C LEU A 491 5.00 -24.96 -1.63
N VAL A 492 4.45 -26.16 -1.61
CA VAL A 492 3.57 -26.63 -0.52
C VAL A 492 4.34 -26.77 0.79
N ARG A 493 5.56 -27.33 0.74
CA ARG A 493 6.39 -27.53 1.94
C ARG A 493 6.90 -26.21 2.52
N PHE A 494 7.23 -25.24 1.66
CA PHE A 494 7.74 -23.95 2.08
C PHE A 494 7.09 -22.76 1.36
N PRO A 495 5.80 -22.45 1.64
CA PRO A 495 5.06 -21.37 0.97
C PRO A 495 5.69 -20.00 1.19
N ARG A 496 6.44 -19.82 2.30
CA ARG A 496 7.20 -18.60 2.62
C ARG A 496 8.14 -18.17 1.51
N LEU A 497 8.64 -19.10 0.69
CA LEU A 497 9.50 -18.80 -0.44
C LEU A 497 8.93 -17.70 -1.33
N LEU A 498 7.62 -17.74 -1.58
CA LEU A 498 6.93 -16.81 -2.48
C LEU A 498 6.84 -15.39 -1.92
N THR A 499 7.07 -15.21 -0.62
CA THR A 499 7.13 -13.89 0.02
C THR A 499 8.51 -13.23 -0.05
N PHE A 500 9.55 -13.97 -0.45
CA PHE A 500 10.90 -13.41 -0.56
C PHE A 500 11.09 -12.64 -1.87
N SER A 501 11.94 -11.61 -1.82
CA SER A 501 12.33 -10.90 -3.04
C SER A 501 13.18 -11.80 -3.92
N LEU A 502 12.78 -11.97 -5.18
CA LEU A 502 13.53 -12.74 -6.17
C LEU A 502 14.96 -12.20 -6.32
N TYR A 503 15.09 -10.88 -6.45
CA TYR A 503 16.37 -10.21 -6.74
C TYR A 503 17.21 -9.94 -5.50
N LYS A 504 16.59 -9.57 -4.37
CA LYS A 504 17.34 -9.20 -3.16
C LYS A 504 17.66 -10.38 -2.24
N LYS A 505 16.95 -11.51 -2.38
CA LYS A 505 17.07 -12.64 -1.45
C LYS A 505 17.33 -13.96 -2.16
N ILE A 506 16.44 -14.39 -3.06
CA ILE A 506 16.54 -15.71 -3.69
C ILE A 506 17.79 -15.82 -4.57
N ARG A 507 17.97 -14.91 -5.54
CA ARG A 507 19.11 -14.90 -6.47
C ARG A 507 20.47 -14.83 -5.76
N PRO A 508 20.70 -13.91 -4.79
CA PRO A 508 21.96 -13.85 -4.06
C PRO A 508 22.31 -15.15 -3.33
N VAL A 509 21.32 -15.85 -2.74
CA VAL A 509 21.57 -17.12 -2.05
C VAL A 509 21.94 -18.20 -3.05
N VAL A 510 21.26 -18.29 -4.20
CA VAL A 510 21.62 -19.26 -5.27
C VAL A 510 23.04 -19.00 -5.78
N ILE A 511 23.40 -17.74 -6.03
CA ILE A 511 24.77 -17.37 -6.45
C ILE A 511 25.79 -17.76 -5.38
N PHE A 512 25.49 -17.53 -4.10
CA PHE A 512 26.36 -17.94 -2.99
C PHE A 512 26.57 -19.45 -2.97
N LEU A 513 25.51 -20.25 -3.17
CA LEU A 513 25.62 -21.71 -3.18
C LEU A 513 26.50 -22.22 -4.32
N LEU A 514 26.36 -21.64 -5.51
CA LEU A 514 27.17 -21.99 -6.69
C LEU A 514 28.65 -21.59 -6.55
N THR A 515 28.92 -20.43 -5.93
CA THR A 515 30.27 -19.85 -5.92
C THR A 515 31.05 -20.17 -4.65
N LYS A 516 30.47 -19.90 -3.47
CA LYS A 516 31.15 -19.99 -2.18
C LYS A 516 30.88 -21.29 -1.45
N ALA A 517 29.75 -21.95 -1.68
CA ALA A 517 29.46 -23.25 -1.07
C ALA A 517 29.86 -24.45 -1.94
N GLY A 518 30.31 -24.21 -3.18
CA GLY A 518 30.85 -25.25 -4.06
C GLY A 518 29.81 -26.14 -4.73
N VAL A 519 28.52 -25.81 -4.66
CA VAL A 519 27.45 -26.60 -5.28
C VAL A 519 27.56 -26.52 -6.80
N SER A 520 27.56 -27.67 -7.47
CA SER A 520 27.64 -27.71 -8.94
C SER A 520 26.35 -27.22 -9.60
N GLN A 521 26.46 -26.67 -10.81
CA GLN A 521 25.30 -26.23 -11.59
C GLN A 521 24.30 -27.35 -11.87
N ARG A 522 24.75 -28.61 -11.92
CA ARG A 522 23.87 -29.79 -12.11
C ARG A 522 23.06 -30.11 -10.85
N ASN A 523 23.61 -29.82 -9.67
CA ASN A 523 23.00 -30.18 -8.39
C ASN A 523 22.19 -29.04 -7.76
N ILE A 524 22.33 -27.79 -8.22
CA ILE A 524 21.67 -26.64 -7.60
C ILE A 524 20.14 -26.77 -7.57
N GLY A 525 19.52 -27.24 -8.66
CA GLY A 525 18.09 -27.50 -8.72
C GLY A 525 17.64 -28.53 -7.67
N LYS A 526 18.39 -29.63 -7.53
CA LYS A 526 18.16 -30.67 -6.50
C LYS A 526 18.31 -30.10 -5.09
N VAL A 527 19.34 -29.30 -4.83
CA VAL A 527 19.59 -28.66 -3.52
C VAL A 527 18.42 -27.76 -3.11
N ILE A 528 17.95 -26.92 -4.03
CA ILE A 528 16.85 -25.99 -3.76
C ILE A 528 15.51 -26.73 -3.59
N ALA A 529 15.26 -27.78 -4.39
CA ALA A 529 14.06 -28.60 -4.23
C ALA A 529 14.02 -29.34 -2.89
N LEU A 530 15.16 -29.90 -2.45
CA LEU A 530 15.27 -30.64 -1.21
C LEU A 530 15.36 -29.74 0.03
N GLY A 531 15.86 -28.52 -0.10
CA GLY A 531 16.07 -27.57 1.00
C GLY A 531 15.74 -26.10 0.65
N PRO A 532 14.49 -25.78 0.26
CA PRO A 532 14.06 -24.40 -0.03
C PRO A 532 14.24 -23.45 1.17
N GLU A 533 14.34 -23.98 2.39
CA GLU A 533 14.59 -23.22 3.62
C GLU A 533 15.93 -22.46 3.57
N LEU A 534 16.92 -22.97 2.82
CA LEU A 534 18.20 -22.29 2.60
C LEU A 534 18.04 -20.90 1.99
N LEU A 535 17.03 -20.71 1.12
CA LEU A 535 16.74 -19.41 0.50
C LEU A 535 16.27 -18.36 1.52
N GLY A 536 15.82 -18.80 2.71
CA GLY A 536 15.49 -17.93 3.82
C GLY A 536 16.69 -17.49 4.66
N CYS A 537 17.79 -18.25 4.65
CA CYS A 537 18.94 -18.02 5.53
C CYS A 537 19.71 -16.73 5.21
N SER A 538 20.35 -16.15 6.22
CA SER A 538 21.27 -15.02 6.03
C SER A 538 22.59 -15.52 5.43
N ILE A 539 23.04 -14.92 4.33
CA ILE A 539 24.31 -15.29 3.72
C ILE A 539 25.45 -14.99 4.69
N ALA A 540 25.55 -13.75 5.16
CA ALA A 540 26.65 -13.29 6.01
C ALA A 540 26.68 -14.02 7.35
N ASN A 541 25.54 -14.11 8.06
CA ASN A 541 25.54 -14.54 9.46
C ASN A 541 25.35 -16.05 9.65
N LYS A 542 24.99 -16.79 8.59
CA LYS A 542 24.59 -18.20 8.71
C LYS A 542 25.31 -19.06 7.69
N LEU A 543 25.07 -18.83 6.40
CA LEU A 543 25.61 -19.69 5.35
C LEU A 543 27.13 -19.57 5.22
N ASP A 544 27.68 -18.35 5.16
CA ASP A 544 29.12 -18.10 5.03
C ASP A 544 29.90 -18.57 6.27
N HIS A 545 29.31 -18.42 7.46
CA HIS A 545 29.89 -18.96 8.70
C HIS A 545 29.98 -20.50 8.68
N ASN A 546 28.92 -21.19 8.25
CA ASN A 546 28.93 -22.65 8.14
C ASN A 546 29.91 -23.13 7.07
N VAL A 547 29.98 -22.47 5.91
CA VAL A 547 30.97 -22.78 4.87
C VAL A 547 32.39 -22.65 5.42
N LYS A 548 32.73 -21.51 6.05
CA LYS A 548 34.05 -21.30 6.66
C LYS A 548 34.39 -22.35 7.71
N TYR A 549 33.40 -22.74 8.52
CA TYR A 549 33.59 -23.80 9.51
C TYR A 549 33.96 -25.13 8.85
N PHE A 550 33.21 -25.60 7.85
CA PHE A 550 33.53 -26.87 7.17
C PHE A 550 34.87 -26.84 6.44
N LEU A 551 35.23 -25.72 5.81
CA LEU A 551 36.56 -25.54 5.21
C LEU A 551 37.67 -25.61 6.27
N SER A 552 37.46 -25.04 7.46
CA SER A 552 38.43 -25.11 8.57
C SER A 552 38.65 -26.53 9.12
N LEU A 553 37.74 -27.47 8.84
CA LEU A 553 37.91 -28.88 9.22
C LEU A 553 38.79 -29.66 8.23
N GLY A 554 39.23 -29.03 7.13
CA GLY A 554 39.99 -29.68 6.06
C GLY A 554 39.12 -30.25 4.93
N ILE A 555 37.82 -29.95 4.90
CA ILE A 555 36.93 -30.36 3.80
C ILE A 555 37.15 -29.41 2.62
N THR A 556 37.43 -29.95 1.43
CA THR A 556 37.60 -29.11 0.24
C THR A 556 36.27 -28.51 -0.22
N LEU A 557 36.32 -27.37 -0.92
CA LEU A 557 35.11 -26.71 -1.43
C LEU A 557 34.26 -27.62 -2.32
N ARG A 558 34.90 -28.48 -3.12
CA ARG A 558 34.22 -29.45 -3.98
C ARG A 558 33.49 -30.52 -3.14
N GLN A 559 34.18 -31.12 -2.16
CA GLN A 559 33.58 -32.10 -1.26
C GLN A 559 32.41 -31.48 -0.50
N LEU A 560 32.56 -30.25 0.01
CA LEU A 560 31.46 -29.55 0.67
C LEU A 560 30.26 -29.36 -0.26
N GLY A 561 30.49 -29.01 -1.53
CA GLY A 561 29.43 -28.90 -2.53
C GLY A 561 28.65 -30.20 -2.74
N GLU A 562 29.35 -31.34 -2.78
CA GLU A 562 28.76 -32.68 -2.88
C GLU A 562 27.98 -33.02 -1.59
N MET A 563 28.54 -32.73 -0.41
CA MET A 563 27.86 -32.91 0.88
C MET A 563 26.56 -32.10 0.97
N VAL A 564 26.55 -30.86 0.48
CA VAL A 564 25.36 -29.99 0.43
C VAL A 564 24.36 -30.50 -0.60
N ALA A 565 24.81 -31.09 -1.72
CA ALA A 565 23.94 -31.72 -2.71
C ALA A 565 23.17 -32.93 -2.15
N ASP A 566 23.80 -33.67 -1.24
CA ASP A 566 23.21 -34.82 -0.58
C ASP A 566 22.35 -34.43 0.64
N PHE A 567 22.76 -33.40 1.37
CA PHE A 567 22.05 -32.90 2.54
C PHE A 567 22.09 -31.36 2.62
N PRO A 568 21.18 -30.67 1.90
CA PRO A 568 21.15 -29.20 1.83
C PRO A 568 21.10 -28.51 3.20
N MET A 569 20.38 -29.11 4.15
CA MET A 569 20.20 -28.58 5.50
C MET A 569 21.50 -28.49 6.31
N LEU A 570 22.59 -29.08 5.85
CA LEU A 570 23.93 -28.97 6.44
C LEU A 570 24.31 -27.50 6.73
N LEU A 571 24.03 -26.57 5.82
CA LEU A 571 24.37 -25.15 5.97
C LEU A 571 23.35 -24.36 6.81
N ALA A 572 22.25 -24.97 7.21
CA ALA A 572 21.21 -24.33 8.03
C ALA A 572 21.39 -24.59 9.54
N TYR A 573 22.25 -25.54 9.94
CA TYR A 573 22.52 -25.83 11.35
C TYR A 573 23.27 -24.71 12.08
N ASN A 574 23.11 -24.62 13.40
CA ASN A 574 23.94 -23.77 14.25
C ASN A 574 25.30 -24.44 14.47
N ILE A 575 26.38 -23.68 14.31
CA ILE A 575 27.75 -24.20 14.47
C ILE A 575 27.96 -24.75 15.89
N ASP A 576 27.34 -24.14 16.90
CA ASP A 576 27.42 -24.58 18.29
C ASP A 576 26.85 -25.99 18.51
N ILE A 577 25.95 -26.44 17.63
CA ILE A 577 25.42 -27.81 17.63
C ILE A 577 26.31 -28.74 16.80
N LEU A 578 26.94 -28.24 15.73
CA LEU A 578 27.83 -29.02 14.87
C LEU A 578 29.16 -29.35 15.56
N ARG A 579 29.74 -28.38 16.29
CA ARG A 579 31.06 -28.52 16.92
C ARG A 579 31.16 -29.66 17.93
N PRO A 580 30.23 -29.84 18.89
CA PRO A 580 30.26 -30.96 19.82
C PRO A 580 30.17 -32.31 19.10
N LYS A 581 29.30 -32.42 18.09
CA LYS A 581 29.13 -33.65 17.30
C LYS A 581 30.41 -34.02 16.55
N TYR A 582 31.04 -33.04 15.88
CA TYR A 582 32.33 -33.26 15.21
C TYR A 582 33.44 -33.62 16.20
N ARG A 583 33.50 -32.93 17.35
CA ARG A 583 34.49 -33.20 18.40
C ARG A 583 34.35 -34.64 18.93
N TYR A 584 33.13 -35.09 19.16
CA TYR A 584 32.86 -36.46 19.59
C TYR A 584 33.30 -37.49 18.54
N LEU A 585 32.96 -37.26 17.26
CA LEU A 585 33.37 -38.12 16.16
C LEU A 585 34.91 -38.29 16.07
N ARG A 586 35.65 -37.19 16.19
CA ARG A 586 37.11 -37.21 16.07
C ARG A 586 37.83 -37.69 17.33
N ARG A 587 37.40 -37.24 18.51
CA ARG A 587 38.13 -37.49 19.77
C ARG A 587 37.67 -38.74 20.50
N MET A 588 36.37 -39.03 20.49
CA MET A 588 35.79 -40.14 21.26
C MET A 588 35.55 -41.37 20.38
N MET A 589 35.02 -41.19 19.16
CA MET A 589 34.82 -42.31 18.22
C MET A 589 36.05 -42.64 17.38
N VAL A 590 37.07 -41.77 17.40
CA VAL A 590 38.34 -41.89 16.67
C VAL A 590 38.11 -42.22 15.17
N ARG A 591 37.19 -41.48 14.53
CA ARG A 591 36.86 -41.69 13.10
C ARG A 591 37.59 -40.72 12.17
N PRO A 592 37.90 -41.14 10.93
CA PRO A 592 38.42 -40.24 9.93
C PRO A 592 37.38 -39.20 9.51
N LEU A 593 37.83 -38.07 8.94
CA LEU A 593 36.93 -37.05 8.37
C LEU A 593 36.12 -37.60 7.19
N GLN A 594 36.65 -38.60 6.49
CA GLN A 594 36.03 -39.21 5.32
C GLN A 594 34.64 -39.78 5.63
N ASP A 595 34.45 -40.41 6.80
CA ASP A 595 33.15 -40.92 7.24
C ASP A 595 32.07 -39.82 7.28
N LEU A 596 32.47 -38.59 7.61
CA LEU A 596 31.57 -37.44 7.64
C LEU A 596 31.21 -36.93 6.24
N ILE A 597 32.16 -36.99 5.30
CA ILE A 597 31.94 -36.59 3.91
C ILE A 597 30.99 -37.58 3.22
N GLU A 598 31.16 -38.88 3.47
CA GLU A 598 30.29 -39.95 2.93
C GLU A 598 28.89 -39.96 3.56
N PHE A 599 28.75 -39.43 4.78
CA PHE A 599 27.48 -39.35 5.49
C PHE A 599 27.27 -38.01 6.20
N PRO A 600 27.01 -36.91 5.45
CA PRO A 600 26.80 -35.58 6.03
C PRO A 600 25.60 -35.49 6.98
N ARG A 601 24.63 -36.41 6.79
CA ARG A 601 23.45 -36.58 7.64
C ARG A 601 23.81 -36.98 9.09
N PHE A 602 25.05 -37.36 9.38
CA PHE A 602 25.56 -37.50 10.75
C PHE A 602 25.13 -36.34 11.66
N PHE A 603 25.20 -35.09 11.17
CA PHE A 603 24.85 -33.92 11.95
C PHE A 603 23.35 -33.79 12.29
N SER A 604 22.46 -34.50 11.60
CA SER A 604 21.02 -34.46 11.89
C SER A 604 20.63 -35.28 13.11
N TYR A 605 21.44 -36.26 13.54
CA TYR A 605 21.12 -37.11 14.68
C TYR A 605 21.48 -36.44 16.01
N SER A 606 20.71 -36.73 17.07
CA SER A 606 21.00 -36.25 18.43
C SER A 606 22.34 -36.79 18.92
N LEU A 607 23.14 -35.93 19.55
CA LEU A 607 24.43 -36.34 20.12
C LEU A 607 24.19 -37.28 21.31
N ASP A 608 23.40 -36.81 22.27
CA ASP A 608 23.21 -37.47 23.56
C ASP A 608 22.27 -38.67 23.46
N ASP A 609 21.23 -38.60 22.63
CA ASP A 609 20.20 -39.65 22.58
C ASP A 609 20.50 -40.74 21.55
N ARG A 610 21.34 -40.47 20.54
CA ARG A 610 21.52 -41.40 19.42
C ARG A 610 22.96 -41.70 19.07
N ILE A 611 23.81 -40.69 18.92
CA ILE A 611 25.22 -40.91 18.54
C ILE A 611 25.98 -41.57 19.68
N ILE A 612 25.93 -41.00 20.89
CA ILE A 612 26.66 -41.50 22.06
C ILE A 612 26.19 -42.91 22.47
N PRO A 613 24.88 -43.19 22.64
CA PRO A 613 24.42 -44.49 23.12
C PRO A 613 24.76 -45.62 22.14
N ARG A 614 24.55 -45.40 20.82
CA ARG A 614 24.86 -46.42 19.81
C ARG A 614 26.38 -46.65 19.68
N HIS A 615 27.18 -45.61 19.84
CA HIS A 615 28.63 -45.77 19.89
C HIS A 615 29.07 -46.60 21.10
N LYS A 616 28.51 -46.36 22.30
CA LYS A 616 28.81 -47.16 23.50
C LYS A 616 28.48 -48.64 23.31
N ILE A 617 27.27 -48.95 22.81
CA ILE A 617 26.84 -50.33 22.52
C ILE A 617 27.81 -51.00 21.54
N MET A 618 28.26 -50.29 20.50
CA MET A 618 29.23 -50.82 19.55
C MET A 618 30.59 -51.12 20.19
N VAL A 619 31.08 -50.25 21.07
CA VAL A 619 32.35 -50.44 21.79
C VAL A 619 32.25 -51.61 22.76
N GLU A 620 31.20 -51.67 23.58
CA GLU A 620 30.95 -52.75 24.55
C GLU A 620 30.89 -54.12 23.87
N ASN A 621 30.25 -54.19 22.70
CA ASN A 621 30.11 -55.43 21.95
C ASN A 621 31.27 -55.68 20.97
N ARG A 622 32.28 -54.81 20.90
CA ARG A 622 33.43 -54.86 19.97
C ARG A 622 32.99 -55.03 18.50
N VAL A 623 31.99 -54.26 18.08
CA VAL A 623 31.46 -54.26 16.71
C VAL A 623 31.71 -52.91 16.06
N ASN A 624 32.10 -52.90 14.78
CA ASN A 624 32.38 -51.69 14.04
C ASN A 624 31.50 -51.60 12.77
N PHE A 625 30.73 -50.52 12.63
CA PHE A 625 29.86 -50.24 11.49
C PHE A 625 30.17 -48.86 10.91
N LYS A 626 29.98 -48.69 9.59
CA LYS A 626 29.95 -47.35 8.97
C LYS A 626 28.85 -46.51 9.60
N LEU A 627 29.07 -45.19 9.72
CA LEU A 627 28.12 -44.26 10.38
C LEU A 627 26.70 -44.35 9.82
N ARG A 628 26.55 -44.54 8.51
CA ARG A 628 25.25 -44.73 7.85
C ARG A 628 24.49 -45.92 8.43
N TYR A 629 25.14 -47.06 8.61
CA TYR A 629 24.51 -48.27 9.15
C TYR A 629 24.25 -48.18 10.66
N MET A 630 25.15 -47.49 11.38
CA MET A 630 24.99 -47.23 12.81
C MET A 630 23.80 -46.31 13.10
N LEU A 631 23.61 -45.24 12.33
CA LEU A 631 22.69 -44.16 12.69
C LEU A 631 21.36 -44.17 11.94
N ALA A 632 21.32 -44.65 10.69
CA ALA A 632 20.12 -44.55 9.88
C ALA A 632 19.01 -45.54 10.28
N SER A 633 19.37 -46.70 10.83
CA SER A 633 18.41 -47.76 11.21
C SER A 633 17.60 -47.42 12.45
N THR A 634 16.45 -48.07 12.64
CA THR A 634 15.68 -48.03 13.90
C THR A 634 16.47 -48.64 15.06
N ASP A 635 16.00 -48.46 16.30
CA ASP A 635 16.69 -49.03 17.47
C ASP A 635 16.66 -50.56 17.45
N ASP A 636 15.55 -51.17 17.01
CA ASP A 636 15.42 -52.62 16.92
C ASP A 636 16.28 -53.20 15.80
N GLU A 637 16.26 -52.59 14.61
CA GLU A 637 17.16 -52.98 13.51
C GLU A 637 18.63 -52.83 13.90
N PHE A 638 18.97 -51.78 14.65
CA PHE A 638 20.33 -51.58 15.14
C PHE A 638 20.73 -52.70 16.11
N LYS A 639 19.88 -53.04 17.09
CA LYS A 639 20.12 -54.14 18.03
C LYS A 639 20.27 -55.48 17.31
N GLN A 640 19.40 -55.77 16.34
CA GLN A 640 19.50 -56.98 15.52
C GLN A 640 20.82 -57.04 14.74
N LYS A 641 21.24 -55.94 14.12
CA LYS A 641 22.53 -55.88 13.41
C LYS A 641 23.72 -56.13 14.34
N VAL A 642 23.68 -55.55 15.54
CA VAL A 642 24.70 -55.79 16.57
C VAL A 642 24.70 -57.28 16.98
N GLN A 643 23.54 -57.86 17.23
CA GLN A 643 23.40 -59.28 17.61
C GLN A 643 23.93 -60.22 16.53
N VAL A 644 23.54 -59.99 15.26
CA VAL A 644 24.04 -60.77 14.12
C VAL A 644 25.56 -60.65 13.98
N ALA A 645 26.12 -59.46 14.20
CA ALA A 645 27.57 -59.25 14.16
C ALA A 645 28.29 -59.98 15.30
N ILE A 646 27.71 -59.99 16.51
CA ILE A 646 28.23 -60.76 17.65
C ILE A 646 28.19 -62.26 17.34
N GLU A 647 27.07 -62.78 16.87
CA GLU A 647 26.92 -64.21 16.52
C GLU A 647 27.87 -64.65 15.40
N ARG A 648 28.11 -63.78 14.42
CA ARG A 648 29.10 -64.07 13.37
C ARG A 648 30.52 -64.12 13.91
N ARG A 649 30.87 -63.20 14.81
CA ARG A 649 32.17 -63.23 15.48
C ARG A 649 32.32 -64.50 16.33
N LEU A 650 31.31 -64.85 17.13
CA LEU A 650 31.32 -66.06 17.96
C LEU A 650 31.42 -67.33 17.10
N ARG A 651 30.72 -67.38 15.96
CA ARG A 651 30.84 -68.50 15.00
C ARG A 651 32.23 -68.61 14.38
N PHE A 652 32.87 -67.48 14.09
CA PHE A 652 34.24 -67.45 13.58
C PHE A 652 35.25 -67.89 14.65
N GLU A 653 35.10 -67.42 15.89
CA GLU A 653 35.96 -67.76 17.03
C GLU A 653 35.81 -69.23 17.47
N SER A 654 34.66 -69.87 17.26
CA SER A 654 34.42 -71.26 17.64
C SER A 654 34.89 -72.30 16.62
N GLY A 655 35.40 -71.90 15.45
CA GLY A 655 36.03 -72.79 14.47
C GLY A 655 35.08 -73.77 13.76
N VAL A 656 33.76 -73.60 13.89
CA VAL A 656 32.76 -74.50 13.29
C VAL A 656 32.59 -74.17 11.81
N THR A 657 33.22 -74.94 10.92
CA THR A 657 32.92 -74.97 9.48
C THR A 657 31.91 -76.10 9.21
N TYR A 658 30.69 -75.74 8.84
CA TYR A 658 29.75 -76.66 8.20
C TYR A 658 29.56 -76.26 6.75
N ASP A 659 29.39 -77.29 5.91
CA ASP A 659 29.38 -77.25 4.46
C ASP A 659 28.47 -76.18 3.84
N LYS A 660 28.97 -75.61 2.74
CA LYS A 660 28.24 -74.68 1.86
C LYS A 660 27.02 -75.38 1.26
N GLN A 661 25.86 -75.32 1.90
CA GLN A 661 24.61 -75.66 1.22
C GLN A 661 23.34 -75.13 1.89
N GLU A 662 23.33 -73.92 2.48
CA GLU A 662 22.04 -73.27 2.86
C GLU A 662 22.11 -71.75 3.11
N GLN A 663 23.08 -71.02 2.52
CA GLN A 663 23.29 -69.58 2.76
C GLN A 663 23.22 -68.68 1.51
N THR A 664 22.51 -69.09 0.47
CA THR A 664 22.44 -68.32 -0.79
C THR A 664 21.44 -67.17 -0.82
N GLU A 665 20.63 -66.92 0.23
CA GLU A 665 19.65 -65.81 0.19
C GLU A 665 19.99 -64.59 1.07
N ILE A 666 20.97 -64.66 1.97
CA ILE A 666 21.31 -63.55 2.88
C ILE A 666 22.70 -62.93 2.57
N ASP A 667 23.61 -63.67 1.93
CA ASP A 667 25.01 -63.23 1.79
C ASP A 667 25.29 -62.26 0.64
N GLY A 668 24.40 -62.17 -0.37
CA GLY A 668 24.59 -61.26 -1.51
C GLY A 668 24.61 -59.77 -1.16
N SER A 669 24.13 -59.39 0.04
CA SER A 669 24.13 -58.00 0.52
C SER A 669 25.26 -57.66 1.50
N ILE A 670 26.01 -58.65 1.97
CA ILE A 670 26.92 -58.51 3.10
C ILE A 670 28.39 -58.72 2.71
N GLU A 671 28.70 -59.43 1.63
CA GLU A 671 30.07 -59.61 1.14
C GLU A 671 30.79 -58.29 0.74
N LYS A 672 30.08 -57.15 0.66
CA LYS A 672 30.71 -55.81 0.52
C LYS A 672 31.09 -55.14 1.85
N LEU A 673 30.87 -55.77 3.00
CA LEU A 673 31.06 -55.17 4.33
C LEU A 673 32.33 -55.59 5.06
N ALA A 674 33.15 -56.47 4.50
CA ALA A 674 34.35 -56.98 5.17
C ALA A 674 35.55 -57.09 4.23
N PHE A 675 36.18 -55.97 3.89
CA PHE A 675 37.59 -55.96 3.51
C PHE A 675 38.25 -54.67 4.01
N ASP A 676 39.33 -54.87 4.76
CA ASP A 676 40.36 -53.94 5.29
C ASP A 676 40.52 -54.03 6.82
N PHE A 677 41.09 -55.14 7.27
CA PHE A 677 41.81 -55.22 8.54
C PHE A 677 43.30 -54.93 8.24
N GLN A 678 43.79 -53.76 8.64
CA GLN A 678 45.22 -53.58 8.93
C GLN A 678 45.37 -53.42 10.45
N THR A 679 45.97 -54.45 11.03
CA THR A 679 46.46 -54.52 12.41
C THR A 679 47.57 -53.48 12.59
N THR A 680 47.39 -52.53 13.51
CA THR A 680 48.53 -51.81 14.11
C THR A 680 48.83 -52.49 15.43
N GLU A 681 49.88 -53.30 15.44
CA GLU A 681 50.48 -53.85 16.65
C GLU A 681 51.09 -52.74 17.51
N ILE A 682 50.76 -52.80 18.79
CA ILE A 682 51.43 -52.08 19.87
C ILE A 682 52.59 -52.98 20.30
N LEU A 683 53.82 -52.49 20.22
CA LEU A 683 55.00 -53.11 20.84
C LEU A 683 55.52 -52.16 21.92
N GLU A 684 55.42 -52.61 23.16
CA GLU A 684 56.25 -52.21 24.31
C GLU A 684 57.33 -53.28 24.54
N GLU A 685 58.35 -52.89 25.33
CA GLU A 685 59.58 -53.59 25.78
C GLU A 685 60.85 -53.25 24.97
N ASN A 686 62.03 -52.95 25.56
CA ASN A 686 62.45 -52.65 26.94
C ASN A 686 63.90 -52.08 26.88
N THR A 687 64.21 -51.15 27.80
CA THR A 687 65.51 -50.90 28.50
C THR A 687 66.87 -50.91 27.73
N HIS A 688 67.62 -49.79 27.73
CA HIS A 688 68.80 -49.52 28.59
C HIS A 688 69.68 -48.33 28.12
N LEU A 689 70.12 -47.54 29.12
CA LEU A 689 71.40 -46.81 29.28
C LEU A 689 71.70 -45.45 28.60
N CYS A 690 72.09 -44.53 29.50
CA CYS A 690 73.01 -43.38 29.36
C CYS A 690 72.56 -42.18 28.52
N SER A 691 72.85 -40.93 28.83
CA SER A 691 73.29 -40.17 30.01
C SER A 691 73.42 -38.73 29.48
N ASP A 692 73.06 -37.76 30.32
CA ASP A 692 73.53 -36.37 30.34
C ASP A 692 73.27 -35.39 29.17
N ASP A 693 72.90 -34.20 29.64
CA ASP A 693 73.37 -32.87 29.23
C ASP A 693 72.74 -32.12 28.03
N ARG A 694 72.00 -31.08 28.43
CA ARG A 694 72.20 -29.65 28.12
C ARG A 694 71.96 -29.08 26.71
N ASP A 695 71.23 -27.97 26.76
CA ASP A 695 71.34 -26.74 25.97
C ASP A 695 70.62 -26.60 24.60
N LEU A 696 69.76 -25.56 24.57
CA LEU A 696 69.33 -24.72 23.43
C LEU A 696 70.54 -24.19 22.59
N PRO A 697 70.41 -23.40 21.47
CA PRO A 697 69.22 -22.82 20.81
C PRO A 697 69.23 -22.81 19.24
N THR A 698 68.09 -22.38 18.66
CA THR A 698 67.86 -21.46 17.51
C THR A 698 68.83 -21.36 16.31
N GLN A 699 68.31 -21.49 15.07
CA GLN A 699 68.48 -20.58 13.89
C GLN A 699 67.88 -21.25 12.61
N HIS A 700 66.82 -20.70 11.99
CA HIS A 700 66.82 -19.72 10.87
C HIS A 700 67.49 -20.18 9.56
N ILE A 701 66.69 -20.58 8.56
CA ILE A 701 66.94 -20.42 7.09
C ILE A 701 65.55 -20.26 6.43
N GLN A 702 65.06 -19.05 6.16
CA GLN A 702 65.16 -18.25 4.92
C GLN A 702 64.61 -18.92 3.64
N ASN A 703 63.44 -18.40 3.21
CA ASN A 703 62.95 -18.07 1.86
C ASN A 703 63.47 -18.87 0.65
N PHE A 704 62.54 -19.27 -0.25
CA PHE A 704 62.56 -18.87 -1.67
C PHE A 704 61.21 -19.21 -2.36
N VAL A 705 60.56 -18.16 -2.88
CA VAL A 705 59.57 -18.04 -3.99
C VAL A 705 58.21 -18.73 -3.89
#